data_AF-A0A5C8B0Q0-F1
#
_entry.id   AF-A0A5C8B0Q0-F1
#
_cell.length_a   1.000
_cell.length_b   1.000
_cell.length_c   1.000
_cell.angle_alpha   90.00
_cell.angle_beta   90.00
_cell.angle_gamma   90.00
#
_symmetry.space_group_name_H-M   'P 1'
#
loop_
_entity.id
_entity.type
_entity.pdbx_description
1 polymer ?
#
loop_
_entity_poly.entity_id
_entity_poly.type
_entity_poly.pdbx_seq_one_letter_code
_entity_poly.pdbx_strand_id
1 'polypeptide(L)'
;MPQLPESRPNSTNFTNLKKGLTLNYARVGYYNDATSSDVSNEKLFELLNRLKAEGYTGVIFELTVGVDRKGNLTNQETYDRLYQMLDYSESIGLGTAILPNWNLNDDNVGYIGNGSPLPSEFSVANFQESVRKFYAVNAPKLENHGLDLLYIANDSQDFFTSQYAATWKSIISEIRTSFSGAISYSVTTPNKYNSERISDKISIWDYLDAVTIWNRTFISNTPIYDTETIVSKYFLNNELNSFVKDIATISQKHNLPVMLIVNYMNHDTALDGGWDPTNEESTTRPLKLNPKLQAQGFAAFLQLVENNLFPFVSGIVLSSYEIWAMKSFSDPIFDAFKYFDLTLFPPEAQKVIHDYMSSNGNFKVTETTSGSRYGDVIYVKSGTNKVLLNGGNDEVHGGAGPDQFILPSLTQLQNKTLKMTIGGWFNINDKESLNFDVMINGTKIGAGIATPDAGLAAKSPNGYWANLDLNFDISKFTDITDLRVVCKTAPGLLGVSSLTINDFPIDINSGKHKSFSADWYQPAMIAAFDETYFDVQRFHDATFPNRATIDGGADIDTLRSPEKGRSFILGRDSSQNVILETKQNAGFKETVLIKNVEKIQFDDLTVDLGVKEYVKKIAAPDLQKLQELYVAFFNRVPDANGLKFWVDQVGSGASINKIADSFYQAGIAFSDLTGYSATMSDADFVNRVYKNVLGRSQGADAEGLAYWSNALATGKESRGSLVASIAYAAHTFKNDATWGWVANLLDNKIQVANKFAVDYGITFNLPNDSVSNGMSVAGLVTPNDVNAAISLIGTFIEFSPTF
;
A
#
# COMPACT_ATOMS: atom_id res chain seq x y z
N MET A 1 10.27 11.63 40.40
CA MET A 1 10.40 12.04 38.99
C MET A 1 9.08 11.70 38.32
N PRO A 2 8.38 12.65 37.67
CA PRO A 2 7.29 12.27 36.80
C PRO A 2 7.89 11.46 35.64
N GLN A 3 7.34 10.28 35.37
CA GLN A 3 7.72 9.50 34.19
C GLN A 3 7.49 10.36 32.96
N LEU A 4 8.53 10.51 32.13
CA LEU A 4 8.40 11.03 30.79
C LEU A 4 7.31 10.21 30.06
N PRO A 5 6.44 10.83 29.24
CA PRO A 5 5.51 10.07 28.41
C PRO A 5 6.32 9.05 27.61
N GLU A 6 5.87 7.79 27.61
CA GLU A 6 6.53 6.69 26.92
C GLU A 6 6.85 7.11 25.47
N SER A 7 8.13 7.05 25.13
CA SER A 7 8.66 7.27 23.79
C SER A 7 7.90 6.40 22.78
N ARG A 8 7.64 6.94 21.59
CA ARG A 8 7.04 6.24 20.45
C ARG A 8 7.59 4.81 20.27
N PRO A 9 6.75 3.77 20.28
CA PRO A 9 7.13 2.43 19.84
C PRO A 9 6.76 2.25 18.36
N ASN A 10 7.14 3.16 17.47
CA ASN A 10 6.62 3.09 16.09
C ASN A 10 7.33 2.04 15.22
N SER A 11 8.62 1.77 15.46
CA SER A 11 9.30 0.62 14.85
C SER A 11 9.56 -0.45 15.91
N THR A 12 8.73 -1.48 15.99
CA THR A 12 9.04 -2.72 16.75
C THR A 12 10.35 -3.38 16.28
N ASN A 13 10.86 -2.96 15.12
CA ASN A 13 12.03 -3.50 14.45
C ASN A 13 13.37 -2.95 14.96
N PHE A 14 13.39 -1.77 15.60
CA PHE A 14 14.63 -1.16 16.09
C PHE A 14 14.68 -1.15 17.62
N THR A 15 15.72 -1.76 18.18
CA THR A 15 15.97 -1.78 19.63
C THR A 15 17.01 -0.72 20.00
N ASN A 16 16.87 -0.10 21.18
CA ASN A 16 17.80 0.91 21.70
C ASN A 16 17.97 2.17 20.83
N LEU A 17 16.87 2.66 20.23
CA LEU A 17 16.90 3.94 19.51
C LEU A 17 17.34 5.08 20.44
N LYS A 18 18.23 5.94 19.94
CA LYS A 18 18.59 7.17 20.62
C LYS A 18 17.38 8.11 20.70
N LYS A 19 17.26 8.83 21.81
CA LYS A 19 16.12 9.73 22.11
C LYS A 19 15.72 10.60 20.90
N GLY A 20 16.70 11.25 20.26
CA GLY A 20 16.47 12.15 19.13
C GLY A 20 15.86 11.51 17.87
N LEU A 21 15.82 10.18 17.76
CA LEU A 21 15.22 9.50 16.59
C LEU A 21 13.74 9.17 16.79
N THR A 22 13.18 9.39 17.98
CA THR A 22 11.80 8.99 18.30
C THR A 22 10.83 10.17 18.41
N LEU A 23 11.32 11.38 18.13
CA LEU A 23 10.59 12.62 18.37
C LEU A 23 9.89 13.12 17.10
N ASN A 24 8.84 13.92 17.31
CA ASN A 24 8.14 14.69 16.31
C ASN A 24 8.62 16.13 16.41
N TYR A 25 9.36 16.56 15.40
CA TYR A 25 10.01 17.86 15.41
C TYR A 25 9.25 18.91 14.63
N ALA A 26 9.24 20.13 15.16
CA ALA A 26 9.02 21.33 14.37
C ALA A 26 10.36 21.82 13.82
N ARG A 27 10.46 22.12 12.52
CA ARG A 27 11.65 22.72 11.92
C ARG A 27 11.55 24.24 11.99
N VAL A 28 12.52 24.85 12.66
CA VAL A 28 12.63 26.29 12.90
C VAL A 28 13.85 26.84 12.14
N GLY A 29 13.61 27.79 11.24
CA GLY A 29 14.65 28.48 10.47
C GLY A 29 15.42 29.48 11.32
N TYR A 30 16.51 29.05 11.98
CA TYR A 30 17.35 29.90 12.85
C TYR A 30 18.52 30.54 12.12
N TYR A 31 19.15 29.80 11.22
CA TYR A 31 20.28 30.16 10.38
C TYR A 31 21.55 30.49 11.16
N ASN A 32 21.63 31.65 11.81
CA ASN A 32 22.72 32.06 12.70
C ASN A 32 22.28 33.24 13.59
N ASP A 33 23.11 33.60 14.58
CA ASP A 33 22.78 34.65 15.54
C ASP A 33 22.53 36.02 14.88
N ALA A 34 23.25 36.32 13.79
CA ALA A 34 23.11 37.59 13.07
C ALA A 34 21.76 37.67 12.33
N THR A 35 21.40 36.64 11.56
CA THR A 35 20.13 36.56 10.83
C THR A 35 18.92 36.57 11.77
N SER A 36 19.06 35.94 12.94
CA SER A 36 18.00 35.88 13.96
C SER A 36 17.99 37.05 14.95
N SER A 37 18.96 37.97 14.88
CA SER A 37 19.16 39.03 15.88
C SER A 37 17.97 39.99 16.06
N ASP A 38 17.16 40.18 15.01
CA ASP A 38 16.01 41.09 15.01
C ASP A 38 14.79 40.55 15.79
N VAL A 39 14.76 39.26 16.11
CA VAL A 39 13.70 38.64 16.93
C VAL A 39 14.23 38.47 18.34
N SER A 40 13.52 38.92 19.37
CA SER A 40 13.99 38.82 20.77
C SER A 40 13.90 37.40 21.32
N ASN A 41 14.64 37.09 22.40
CA ASN A 41 14.59 35.77 23.04
C ASN A 41 13.19 35.44 23.56
N GLU A 42 12.46 36.44 24.08
CA GLU A 42 11.10 36.25 24.58
C GLU A 42 10.18 35.74 23.46
N LYS A 43 10.26 36.31 22.26
CA LYS A 43 9.47 35.84 21.10
C LYS A 43 9.85 34.44 20.65
N LEU A 44 11.14 34.09 20.70
CA LEU A 44 11.59 32.73 20.40
C LEU A 44 11.09 31.73 21.44
N PHE A 45 11.14 32.09 22.73
CA PHE A 45 10.60 31.27 23.81
C PHE A 45 9.07 31.13 23.71
N GLU A 46 8.35 32.17 23.30
CA GLU A 46 6.91 32.11 22.99
C GLU A 46 6.63 31.13 21.85
N LEU A 47 7.42 31.16 20.77
CA LEU A 47 7.32 30.19 19.68
C LEU A 47 7.55 28.75 20.19
N LEU A 48 8.61 28.52 20.97
CA LEU A 48 8.92 27.19 21.53
C LEU A 48 7.81 26.69 22.47
N ASN A 49 7.28 27.56 23.33
CA ASN A 49 6.14 27.24 24.19
C ASN A 49 4.90 26.90 23.37
N ARG A 50 4.67 27.63 22.26
CA ARG A 50 3.55 27.34 21.36
C ARG A 50 3.72 25.99 20.67
N LEU A 51 4.89 25.68 20.13
CA LEU A 51 5.19 24.38 19.54
C LEU A 51 4.99 23.25 20.55
N LYS A 52 5.44 23.43 21.80
CA LYS A 52 5.17 22.47 22.88
C LYS A 52 3.67 22.30 23.14
N ALA A 53 2.91 23.39 23.15
CA ALA A 53 1.46 23.37 23.37
C ALA A 53 0.70 22.68 22.21
N GLU A 54 1.20 22.78 20.97
CA GLU A 54 0.63 22.03 19.83
C GLU A 54 0.88 20.51 19.92
N GLY A 55 1.81 20.08 20.79
CA GLY A 55 2.11 18.67 21.03
C GLY A 55 3.42 18.20 20.40
N TYR A 56 4.23 19.08 19.81
CA TYR A 56 5.57 18.72 19.36
C TYR A 56 6.41 18.19 20.53
N THR A 57 7.24 17.19 20.24
CA THR A 57 8.16 16.59 21.23
C THR A 57 9.61 16.99 20.99
N GLY A 58 9.90 17.67 19.89
CA GLY A 58 11.18 18.34 19.69
C GLY A 58 11.14 19.53 18.74
N VAL A 59 12.27 20.23 18.66
CA VAL A 59 12.52 21.31 17.70
C VAL A 59 13.85 21.06 16.97
N ILE A 60 13.85 21.21 15.64
CA ILE A 60 15.06 21.25 14.82
C ILE A 60 15.36 22.70 14.51
N PHE A 61 16.57 23.16 14.85
CA PHE A 61 17.07 24.45 14.39
C PHE A 61 17.86 24.27 13.10
N GLU A 62 17.33 24.80 12.01
CA GLU A 62 18.06 24.89 10.75
C GLU A 62 19.14 25.97 10.86
N LEU A 63 20.36 25.66 10.41
CA LEU A 63 21.51 26.56 10.45
C LEU A 63 22.01 26.88 9.04
N THR A 64 22.72 27.99 8.91
CA THR A 64 23.57 28.30 7.75
C THR A 64 25.02 28.23 8.20
N VAL A 65 25.85 27.50 7.44
CA VAL A 65 27.30 27.41 7.68
C VAL A 65 28.05 27.76 6.40
N GLY A 66 28.76 28.88 6.42
CA GLY A 66 29.48 29.41 5.28
C GLY A 66 30.81 28.70 5.00
N VAL A 67 31.07 28.51 3.71
CA VAL A 67 32.41 28.24 3.18
C VAL A 67 32.73 29.24 2.07
N ASP A 68 34.03 29.47 1.86
CA ASP A 68 34.51 30.26 0.73
C ASP A 68 34.32 29.49 -0.59
N ARG A 69 34.60 30.17 -1.71
CA ARG A 69 34.49 29.58 -3.05
C ARG A 69 35.34 28.31 -3.28
N LYS A 70 36.35 28.06 -2.45
CA LYS A 70 37.22 26.87 -2.49
C LYS A 70 36.74 25.75 -1.56
N GLY A 71 35.68 25.99 -0.78
CA GLY A 71 35.14 25.06 0.20
C GLY A 71 35.76 25.15 1.60
N ASN A 72 36.52 26.22 1.93
CA ASN A 72 37.08 26.42 3.26
C ASN A 72 36.09 27.12 4.19
N LEU A 73 35.96 26.63 5.43
CA LEU A 73 35.08 27.18 6.47
C LEU A 73 35.31 28.69 6.67
N THR A 74 34.23 29.47 6.59
CA THR A 74 34.26 30.87 7.00
C THR A 74 33.92 30.96 8.48
N ASN A 75 34.71 31.68 9.27
CA ASN A 75 34.41 31.89 10.69
C ASN A 75 33.54 33.15 10.88
N GLN A 76 32.57 33.39 10.00
CA GLN A 76 31.78 34.62 10.01
C GLN A 76 30.52 34.50 10.89
N GLU A 77 29.99 33.28 11.05
CA GLU A 77 28.77 33.00 11.79
C GLU A 77 29.03 32.69 13.27
N THR A 78 28.05 33.03 14.10
CA THR A 78 28.02 32.74 15.54
C THR A 78 26.71 32.05 15.91
N TYR A 79 26.75 31.22 16.96
CA TYR A 79 25.64 30.38 17.44
C TYR A 79 25.53 30.40 18.97
N ASP A 80 26.09 31.41 19.64
CA ASP A 80 26.08 31.47 21.11
C ASP A 80 24.65 31.63 21.63
N ARG A 81 23.80 32.32 20.87
CA ARG A 81 22.38 32.48 21.18
C ARG A 81 21.56 31.22 20.86
N LEU A 82 21.99 30.39 19.89
CA LEU A 82 21.38 29.08 19.61
C LEU A 82 21.41 28.20 20.86
N TYR A 83 22.52 28.17 21.60
CA TYR A 83 22.64 27.34 22.80
C TYR A 83 21.61 27.69 23.88
N GLN A 84 21.25 28.98 24.01
CA GLN A 84 20.17 29.41 24.91
C GLN A 84 18.81 28.84 24.47
N MET A 85 18.60 28.69 23.16
CA MET A 85 17.38 28.07 22.62
C MET A 85 17.36 26.57 22.87
N LEU A 86 18.52 25.89 22.79
CA LEU A 86 18.65 24.47 23.16
C LEU A 86 18.30 24.27 24.65
N ASP A 87 18.96 25.03 25.54
CA ASP A 87 18.74 24.97 26.99
C ASP A 87 17.27 25.24 27.35
N TYR A 88 16.66 26.25 26.73
CA TYR A 88 15.26 26.58 26.99
C TYR A 88 14.32 25.47 26.47
N SER A 89 14.57 24.94 25.27
CA SER A 89 13.78 23.84 24.69
C SER A 89 13.80 22.63 25.62
N GLU A 90 14.98 22.25 26.12
CA GLU A 90 15.12 21.17 27.10
C GLU A 90 14.35 21.48 28.40
N SER A 91 14.44 22.72 28.90
CA SER A 91 13.76 23.14 30.14
C SER A 91 12.23 23.01 30.10
N ILE A 92 11.63 23.08 28.91
CA ILE A 92 10.19 22.89 28.68
C ILE A 92 9.86 21.48 28.15
N GLY A 93 10.84 20.58 28.11
CA GLY A 93 10.68 19.19 27.71
C GLY A 93 10.48 18.98 26.20
N LEU A 94 11.11 19.81 25.37
CA LEU A 94 11.33 19.53 23.94
C LEU A 94 12.72 18.94 23.75
N GLY A 95 12.83 17.86 22.99
CA GLY A 95 14.13 17.45 22.46
C GLY A 95 14.63 18.38 21.37
N THR A 96 15.92 18.34 21.09
CA THR A 96 16.56 19.33 20.21
C THR A 96 17.36 18.68 19.09
N ALA A 97 17.35 19.31 17.92
CA ALA A 97 18.22 18.93 16.82
C ALA A 97 18.78 20.15 16.10
N ILE A 98 19.88 19.97 15.36
CA ILE A 98 20.40 20.98 14.42
C ILE A 98 20.52 20.41 13.01
N LEU A 99 20.12 21.20 12.02
CA LEU A 99 20.18 20.88 10.60
C LEU A 99 21.00 21.93 9.84
N PRO A 100 22.30 21.70 9.56
CA PRO A 100 23.11 22.68 8.86
C PRO A 100 22.89 22.62 7.35
N ASN A 101 22.68 23.80 6.76
CA ASN A 101 22.84 24.01 5.33
C ASN A 101 24.17 24.71 5.07
N TRP A 102 24.99 24.08 4.25
CA TRP A 102 26.26 24.61 3.84
C TRP A 102 26.07 25.52 2.63
N ASN A 103 26.63 26.74 2.64
CA ASN A 103 26.46 27.72 1.57
C ASN A 103 27.77 28.43 1.20
N LEU A 104 27.75 29.15 0.07
CA LEU A 104 28.86 29.96 -0.41
C LEU A 104 28.66 31.42 0.01
N ASN A 105 29.42 31.90 1.00
CA ASN A 105 29.14 33.16 1.70
C ASN A 105 29.77 34.44 1.10
N ASP A 106 30.44 34.36 -0.05
CA ASP A 106 31.13 35.51 -0.68
C ASP A 106 30.21 36.30 -1.64
N ASP A 107 29.11 36.91 -1.14
CA ASP A 107 28.15 37.79 -1.86
C ASP A 107 26.89 37.15 -2.52
N ASN A 108 26.13 36.35 -1.75
CA ASN A 108 24.78 35.85 -2.08
C ASN A 108 24.74 34.66 -3.06
N VAL A 109 25.35 33.53 -2.69
CA VAL A 109 25.46 32.36 -3.57
C VAL A 109 24.99 31.07 -2.85
N GLY A 110 24.25 30.25 -3.59
CA GLY A 110 23.32 29.23 -3.08
C GLY A 110 23.90 28.09 -2.23
N TYR A 111 22.99 27.21 -1.82
CA TYR A 111 23.31 26.02 -1.02
C TYR A 111 24.21 25.03 -1.77
N ILE A 112 25.19 24.49 -1.06
CA ILE A 112 26.13 23.51 -1.57
C ILE A 112 25.38 22.19 -1.81
N GLY A 113 25.44 21.69 -3.05
CA GLY A 113 24.88 20.41 -3.43
C GLY A 113 23.39 20.39 -3.79
N ASN A 114 22.70 21.53 -3.72
CA ASN A 114 21.29 21.67 -4.12
C ASN A 114 21.14 21.97 -5.64
N GLY A 115 21.89 21.26 -6.48
CA GLY A 115 21.88 21.41 -7.95
C GLY A 115 22.48 22.72 -8.51
N SER A 116 22.83 23.68 -7.66
CA SER A 116 23.51 24.90 -8.09
C SER A 116 24.95 24.58 -8.54
N PRO A 117 25.41 25.10 -9.70
CA PRO A 117 26.76 24.85 -10.17
C PRO A 117 27.78 25.41 -9.17
N LEU A 118 28.70 24.57 -8.72
CA LEU A 118 29.79 24.98 -7.85
C LEU A 118 30.86 25.76 -8.62
N PRO A 119 31.58 26.70 -7.97
CA PRO A 119 32.76 27.33 -8.55
C PRO A 119 33.79 26.28 -9.03
N SER A 120 34.52 26.57 -10.11
CA SER A 120 35.51 25.62 -10.65
C SER A 120 36.69 25.40 -9.69
N GLU A 121 36.92 26.36 -8.78
CA GLU A 121 37.91 26.29 -7.71
C GLU A 121 37.44 25.52 -6.45
N PHE A 122 36.18 25.06 -6.40
CA PHE A 122 35.63 24.34 -5.25
C PHE A 122 36.26 22.95 -5.09
N SER A 123 36.62 22.58 -3.86
CA SER A 123 37.19 21.28 -3.55
C SER A 123 36.34 20.55 -2.52
N VAL A 124 35.86 19.35 -2.87
CA VAL A 124 35.13 18.46 -1.94
C VAL A 124 35.99 18.11 -0.72
N ALA A 125 37.30 17.97 -0.90
CA ALA A 125 38.22 17.71 0.21
C ALA A 125 38.30 18.89 1.19
N ASN A 126 38.31 20.13 0.68
CA ASN A 126 38.28 21.33 1.54
C ASN A 126 36.95 21.40 2.28
N PHE A 127 35.84 21.11 1.60
CA PHE A 127 34.51 21.07 2.20
C PHE A 127 34.41 20.05 3.34
N GLN A 128 34.86 18.81 3.11
CA GLN A 128 34.90 17.77 4.13
C GLN A 128 35.76 18.17 5.34
N GLU A 129 36.90 18.82 5.10
CA GLU A 129 37.76 19.34 6.16
C GLU A 129 37.10 20.52 6.91
N SER A 130 36.30 21.33 6.23
CA SER A 130 35.49 22.39 6.85
C SER A 130 34.42 21.82 7.77
N VAL A 131 33.74 20.75 7.34
CA VAL A 131 32.78 19.99 8.18
C VAL A 131 33.48 19.43 9.41
N ARG A 132 34.66 18.81 9.24
CA ARG A 132 35.49 18.31 10.35
C ARG A 132 35.82 19.42 11.35
N LYS A 133 36.34 20.55 10.88
CA LYS A 133 36.72 21.71 11.72
C LYS A 133 35.54 22.30 12.46
N PHE A 134 34.41 22.45 11.77
CA PHE A 134 33.18 22.97 12.36
C PHE A 134 32.73 22.11 13.55
N TYR A 135 32.67 20.78 13.37
CA TYR A 135 32.23 19.90 14.45
C TYR A 135 33.28 19.63 15.52
N ALA A 136 34.58 19.71 15.21
CA ALA A 136 35.61 19.64 16.24
C ALA A 136 35.44 20.74 17.32
N VAL A 137 34.89 21.90 16.94
CA VAL A 137 34.58 23.00 17.86
C VAL A 137 33.16 22.89 18.43
N ASN A 138 32.17 22.59 17.60
CA ASN A 138 30.76 22.71 17.99
C ASN A 138 30.17 21.44 18.60
N ALA A 139 30.63 20.24 18.24
CA ALA A 139 30.07 19.00 18.79
C ALA A 139 30.18 18.90 20.33
N PRO A 140 31.32 19.24 20.98
CA PRO A 140 31.38 19.26 22.44
C PRO A 140 30.44 20.30 23.08
N LYS A 141 30.24 21.45 22.43
CA LYS A 141 29.31 22.48 22.93
C LYS A 141 27.87 21.99 22.83
N LEU A 142 27.49 21.42 21.68
CA LEU A 142 26.16 20.88 21.45
C LEU A 142 25.84 19.73 22.43
N GLU A 143 26.82 18.86 22.72
CA GLU A 143 26.70 17.82 23.75
C GLU A 143 26.43 18.45 25.14
N ASN A 144 27.19 19.48 25.52
CA ASN A 144 27.02 20.17 26.80
C ASN A 144 25.66 20.87 26.94
N HIS A 145 25.04 21.23 25.82
CA HIS A 145 23.71 21.85 25.73
C HIS A 145 22.61 20.82 25.38
N GLY A 146 22.86 19.52 25.62
CA GLY A 146 21.83 18.49 25.60
C GLY A 146 21.26 18.17 24.22
N LEU A 147 22.01 18.42 23.14
CA LEU A 147 21.52 18.17 21.77
C LEU A 147 21.19 16.68 21.56
N ASP A 148 19.97 16.38 21.11
CA ASP A 148 19.52 15.00 20.91
C ASP A 148 19.86 14.43 19.52
N LEU A 149 19.85 15.27 18.47
CA LEU A 149 20.07 14.86 17.08
C LEU A 149 20.89 15.90 16.29
N LEU A 150 21.94 15.43 15.63
CA LEU A 150 22.85 16.23 14.82
C LEU A 150 22.81 15.73 13.38
N TYR A 151 22.56 16.65 12.45
CA TYR A 151 22.74 16.39 11.03
C TYR A 151 24.10 16.89 10.57
N ILE A 152 24.87 16.10 9.82
CA ILE A 152 26.20 16.52 9.32
C ILE A 152 26.11 17.48 8.12
N ALA A 153 25.06 17.35 7.32
CA ALA A 153 24.74 18.17 6.17
C ALA A 153 23.28 17.93 5.74
N ASN A 154 22.81 18.75 4.82
CA ASN A 154 21.50 18.64 4.20
C ASN A 154 21.61 18.77 2.67
N ASP A 155 20.99 17.83 1.95
CA ASP A 155 20.75 17.89 0.51
C ASP A 155 21.99 18.18 -0.36
N SER A 156 23.09 17.46 -0.08
CA SER A 156 24.36 17.58 -0.81
C SER A 156 24.87 16.24 -1.33
N GLN A 157 23.96 15.44 -1.88
CA GLN A 157 24.14 14.02 -2.20
C GLN A 157 25.41 13.67 -3.00
N ASP A 158 25.87 14.57 -3.88
CA ASP A 158 27.07 14.37 -4.71
C ASP A 158 28.37 14.22 -3.88
N PHE A 159 28.39 14.73 -2.64
CA PHE A 159 29.57 14.66 -1.77
C PHE A 159 29.56 13.44 -0.85
N PHE A 160 28.53 12.60 -0.89
CA PHE A 160 28.34 11.46 0.02
C PHE A 160 28.38 10.10 -0.70
N THR A 161 28.94 10.08 -1.91
CA THR A 161 29.13 8.88 -2.73
C THR A 161 30.26 7.99 -2.22
N SER A 162 30.38 6.79 -2.79
CA SER A 162 31.39 5.78 -2.40
C SER A 162 32.83 6.30 -2.51
N GLN A 163 33.10 7.23 -3.43
CA GLN A 163 34.40 7.91 -3.56
C GLN A 163 34.83 8.61 -2.27
N TYR A 164 33.88 9.13 -1.49
CA TYR A 164 34.11 9.96 -0.32
C TYR A 164 33.86 9.24 1.01
N ALA A 165 33.35 8.00 0.97
CA ALA A 165 32.85 7.28 2.13
C ALA A 165 33.90 7.07 3.24
N ALA A 166 35.17 6.83 2.87
CA ALA A 166 36.25 6.62 3.85
C ALA A 166 36.55 7.91 4.66
N THR A 167 36.54 9.06 4.01
CA THR A 167 36.73 10.36 4.68
C THR A 167 35.56 10.65 5.62
N TRP A 168 34.32 10.43 5.15
CA TRP A 168 33.13 10.62 5.97
C TRP A 168 33.09 9.70 7.19
N LYS A 169 33.51 8.43 7.05
CA LYS A 169 33.66 7.52 8.18
C LYS A 169 34.60 8.10 9.25
N SER A 170 35.74 8.66 8.83
CA SER A 170 36.69 9.31 9.76
C SER A 170 36.07 10.54 10.43
N ILE A 171 35.42 11.42 9.67
CA ILE A 171 34.78 12.62 10.21
C ILE A 171 33.71 12.25 11.24
N ILE A 172 32.80 11.33 10.90
CA ILE A 172 31.74 10.88 11.80
C ILE A 172 32.32 10.23 13.05
N SER A 173 33.38 9.42 12.91
CA SER A 173 34.07 8.81 14.07
C SER A 173 34.68 9.86 15.00
N GLU A 174 35.18 10.97 14.46
CA GLU A 174 35.70 12.08 15.26
C GLU A 174 34.60 12.87 15.97
N ILE A 175 33.48 13.16 15.30
CA ILE A 175 32.30 13.77 15.93
C ILE A 175 31.86 12.92 17.12
N ARG A 176 31.81 11.60 16.96
CA ARG A 176 31.46 10.63 17.99
C ARG A 176 32.34 10.64 19.24
N THR A 177 33.57 11.15 19.15
CA THR A 177 34.42 11.27 20.35
C THR A 177 33.95 12.33 21.34
N SER A 178 33.07 13.24 20.90
CA SER A 178 32.59 14.37 21.69
C SER A 178 31.07 14.57 21.67
N PHE A 179 30.34 13.70 20.97
CA PHE A 179 28.88 13.77 20.85
C PHE A 179 28.23 12.39 20.91
N SER A 180 27.36 12.19 21.90
CA SER A 180 26.71 10.91 22.19
C SER A 180 25.32 10.77 21.57
N GLY A 181 24.66 11.89 21.24
CA GLY A 181 23.34 11.96 20.62
C GLY A 181 23.26 11.32 19.22
N ALA A 182 22.09 11.40 18.59
CA ALA A 182 21.88 10.80 17.28
C ALA A 182 22.62 11.56 16.17
N ILE A 183 23.25 10.88 15.21
CA ILE A 183 23.81 11.52 14.00
C ILE A 183 23.08 11.00 12.76
N SER A 184 22.68 11.92 11.89
CA SER A 184 22.04 11.62 10.62
C SER A 184 22.57 12.52 9.50
N TYR A 185 22.10 12.24 8.28
CA TYR A 185 22.26 13.03 7.08
C TYR A 185 20.92 13.06 6.34
N SER A 186 20.50 14.23 5.86
CA SER A 186 19.25 14.38 5.11
C SER A 186 19.50 14.49 3.61
N VAL A 187 18.69 13.77 2.84
CA VAL A 187 18.67 13.78 1.38
C VAL A 187 17.25 13.95 0.88
N THR A 188 17.07 14.70 -0.21
CA THR A 188 15.77 14.91 -0.83
C THR A 188 15.36 13.72 -1.71
N THR A 189 14.08 13.37 -1.70
CA THR A 189 13.53 12.36 -2.62
C THR A 189 13.64 12.81 -4.09
N PRO A 190 13.53 11.86 -5.06
CA PRO A 190 13.07 12.23 -6.38
C PRO A 190 11.87 13.18 -6.32
N ASN A 191 11.84 14.14 -7.23
CA ASN A 191 10.84 15.19 -7.29
C ASN A 191 10.51 15.49 -8.76
N LYS A 192 9.66 16.48 -9.01
CA LYS A 192 9.18 16.83 -10.36
C LYS A 192 10.30 17.17 -11.38
N TYR A 193 11.52 17.47 -10.91
CA TYR A 193 12.67 17.85 -11.74
C TYR A 193 13.81 16.85 -11.71
N ASN A 194 13.77 15.85 -10.81
CA ASN A 194 14.84 14.89 -10.61
C ASN A 194 14.28 13.50 -10.29
N SER A 195 14.69 12.52 -11.10
CA SER A 195 14.28 11.12 -10.99
C SER A 195 15.26 10.20 -10.26
N GLU A 196 16.43 10.72 -9.84
CA GLU A 196 17.48 9.93 -9.19
C GLU A 196 17.02 9.36 -7.83
N ARG A 197 17.14 8.04 -7.67
CA ARG A 197 16.75 7.31 -6.45
C ARG A 197 17.69 7.57 -5.27
N ILE A 198 17.11 7.62 -4.08
CA ILE A 198 17.80 7.92 -2.81
C ILE A 198 18.85 6.86 -2.42
N SER A 199 18.57 5.58 -2.68
CA SER A 199 19.31 4.44 -2.11
C SER A 199 20.63 4.10 -2.81
N ASP A 200 20.85 4.60 -4.03
CA ASP A 200 22.00 4.20 -4.85
C ASP A 200 23.18 5.17 -4.76
N LYS A 201 22.93 6.41 -4.33
CA LYS A 201 23.93 7.48 -4.39
C LYS A 201 24.73 7.65 -3.10
N ILE A 202 24.10 7.41 -1.95
CA ILE A 202 24.68 7.68 -0.64
C ILE A 202 25.35 6.42 -0.07
N SER A 203 26.63 6.52 0.30
CA SER A 203 27.46 5.37 0.74
C SER A 203 27.91 5.46 2.20
N ILE A 204 27.26 6.31 3.01
CA ILE A 204 27.63 6.56 4.40
C ILE A 204 26.59 6.12 5.43
N TRP A 205 25.47 5.53 5.00
CA TRP A 205 24.36 5.18 5.90
C TRP A 205 24.81 4.30 7.06
N ASP A 206 25.66 3.30 6.81
CA ASP A 206 26.17 2.38 7.83
C ASP A 206 27.05 3.04 8.91
N TYR A 207 27.36 4.33 8.78
CA TYR A 207 28.10 5.11 9.78
C TYR A 207 27.20 6.04 10.60
N LEU A 208 25.91 6.11 10.28
CA LEU A 208 24.92 6.99 10.90
C LEU A 208 23.97 6.19 11.81
N ASP A 209 23.20 6.89 12.64
CA ASP A 209 22.18 6.25 13.49
C ASP A 209 20.80 6.16 12.81
N ALA A 210 20.58 6.93 11.74
CA ALA A 210 19.34 6.96 10.99
C ALA A 210 19.57 7.42 9.54
N VAL A 211 18.62 7.06 8.69
CA VAL A 211 18.45 7.66 7.36
C VAL A 211 17.47 8.81 7.50
N THR A 212 17.77 10.00 7.01
CA THR A 212 16.78 11.08 6.94
C THR A 212 16.45 11.42 5.50
N ILE A 213 15.16 11.47 5.21
CA ILE A 213 14.66 11.74 3.86
C ILE A 213 13.75 12.96 3.91
N TRP A 214 14.07 13.96 3.10
CA TRP A 214 13.18 15.07 2.83
C TRP A 214 12.22 14.68 1.71
N ASN A 215 10.98 14.44 2.10
CA ASN A 215 9.91 14.08 1.19
C ASN A 215 9.49 15.29 0.34
N ARG A 216 9.92 15.30 -0.92
CA ARG A 216 9.45 16.21 -1.98
C ARG A 216 8.80 15.44 -3.12
N THR A 217 8.19 14.30 -2.79
CA THR A 217 7.49 13.46 -3.77
C THR A 217 6.43 14.29 -4.48
N PHE A 218 6.50 14.31 -5.81
CA PHE A 218 5.47 14.93 -6.63
C PHE A 218 4.17 14.12 -6.54
N ILE A 219 3.06 14.77 -6.20
CA ILE A 219 1.73 14.13 -6.15
C ILE A 219 0.83 14.72 -7.25
N SER A 220 0.72 16.04 -7.34
CA SER A 220 -0.18 16.67 -8.32
C SER A 220 0.17 18.14 -8.60
N ASN A 221 -0.07 18.58 -9.83
CA ASN A 221 -0.07 20.02 -10.19
C ASN A 221 -1.41 20.70 -9.91
N THR A 222 -2.44 19.93 -9.56
CA THR A 222 -3.78 20.44 -9.25
C THR A 222 -4.21 20.02 -7.85
N PRO A 223 -5.02 20.84 -7.16
CA PRO A 223 -5.52 20.51 -5.82
C PRO A 223 -6.26 19.16 -5.79
N ILE A 224 -5.95 18.34 -4.78
CA ILE A 224 -6.66 17.10 -4.45
C ILE A 224 -7.08 17.19 -2.99
N TYR A 225 -8.36 16.95 -2.70
CA TYR A 225 -8.94 17.05 -1.35
C TYR A 225 -9.34 15.70 -0.75
N ASP A 226 -8.91 14.61 -1.38
CA ASP A 226 -9.17 13.25 -0.92
C ASP A 226 -7.87 12.60 -0.43
N THR A 227 -7.87 12.17 0.83
CA THR A 227 -6.70 11.59 1.50
C THR A 227 -6.26 10.29 0.83
N GLU A 228 -7.20 9.41 0.48
CA GLU A 228 -6.91 8.11 -0.13
C GLU A 228 -6.21 8.28 -1.49
N THR A 229 -6.67 9.24 -2.29
CA THR A 229 -6.07 9.59 -3.59
C THR A 229 -4.66 10.17 -3.44
N ILE A 230 -4.38 10.96 -2.40
CA ILE A 230 -3.01 11.48 -2.16
C ILE A 230 -2.10 10.34 -1.67
N VAL A 231 -2.58 9.52 -0.73
CA VAL A 231 -1.81 8.39 -0.18
C VAL A 231 -1.47 7.36 -1.27
N SER A 232 -2.42 7.03 -2.16
CA SER A 232 -2.18 6.06 -3.24
C SER A 232 -1.04 6.47 -4.19
N LYS A 233 -0.82 7.78 -4.36
CA LYS A 233 0.28 8.33 -5.18
C LYS A 233 1.67 8.18 -4.55
N TYR A 234 1.78 7.82 -3.27
CA TYR A 234 3.06 7.45 -2.66
C TYR A 234 3.49 6.01 -2.97
N PHE A 235 2.54 5.13 -3.34
CA PHE A 235 2.85 3.77 -3.79
C PHE A 235 3.39 3.77 -5.22
N LEU A 236 3.00 4.74 -6.05
CA LEU A 236 3.62 4.98 -7.35
C LEU A 236 3.56 6.47 -7.76
N ASN A 237 4.73 7.09 -7.89
CA ASN A 237 4.87 8.43 -8.47
C ASN A 237 5.09 8.36 -10.00
N ASN A 238 4.86 9.49 -10.69
CA ASN A 238 4.97 9.75 -12.14
C ASN A 238 6.30 9.35 -12.81
N GLU A 239 7.30 8.84 -12.07
CA GLU A 239 8.62 8.47 -12.55
C GLU A 239 9.05 7.05 -12.12
N LEU A 240 8.12 6.11 -12.00
CA LEU A 240 8.39 4.67 -11.71
C LEU A 240 8.91 4.35 -10.31
N ASN A 241 8.98 5.33 -9.42
CA ASN A 241 9.53 5.15 -8.09
C ASN A 241 8.40 5.14 -7.06
N SER A 242 8.37 4.09 -6.25
CA SER A 242 7.45 3.95 -5.12
C SER A 242 8.15 4.51 -3.89
N PHE A 243 7.66 5.63 -3.35
CA PHE A 243 8.25 6.24 -2.16
C PHE A 243 8.22 5.25 -0.99
N VAL A 244 7.09 4.56 -0.79
CA VAL A 244 6.92 3.56 0.27
C VAL A 244 7.95 2.43 0.14
N LYS A 245 8.12 1.90 -1.07
CA LYS A 245 9.10 0.85 -1.34
C LYS A 245 10.54 1.32 -1.14
N ASP A 246 10.86 2.55 -1.52
CA ASP A 246 12.20 3.12 -1.33
C ASP A 246 12.52 3.27 0.16
N ILE A 247 11.56 3.74 0.98
CA ILE A 247 11.70 3.81 2.45
C ILE A 247 11.90 2.42 3.05
N ALA A 248 11.07 1.45 2.68
CA ALA A 248 11.18 0.08 3.17
C ALA A 248 12.55 -0.53 2.80
N THR A 249 12.95 -0.38 1.54
CA THR A 249 14.20 -0.96 1.00
C THR A 249 15.42 -0.37 1.69
N ILE A 250 15.51 0.96 1.82
CA ILE A 250 16.69 1.60 2.42
C ILE A 250 16.80 1.28 3.91
N SER A 251 15.67 1.28 4.63
CA SER A 251 15.61 0.96 6.05
C SER A 251 16.07 -0.49 6.31
N GLN A 252 15.53 -1.44 5.55
CA GLN A 252 15.86 -2.86 5.70
C GLN A 252 17.30 -3.18 5.27
N LYS A 253 17.78 -2.59 4.18
CA LYS A 253 19.15 -2.80 3.66
C LYS A 253 20.22 -2.41 4.67
N HIS A 254 20.03 -1.28 5.36
CA HIS A 254 20.99 -0.75 6.32
C HIS A 254 20.65 -1.12 7.77
N ASN A 255 19.48 -1.72 8.01
CA ASN A 255 18.93 -1.96 9.34
C ASN A 255 18.91 -0.67 10.20
N LEU A 256 18.45 0.43 9.59
CA LEU A 256 18.38 1.74 10.23
C LEU A 256 16.96 2.30 10.21
N PRO A 257 16.56 3.04 11.26
CA PRO A 257 15.32 3.79 11.25
C PRO A 257 15.37 4.94 10.24
N VAL A 258 14.19 5.33 9.77
CA VAL A 258 14.01 6.49 8.89
C VAL A 258 13.39 7.66 9.66
N MET A 259 13.92 8.84 9.41
CA MET A 259 13.34 10.13 9.78
C MET A 259 12.80 10.80 8.52
N LEU A 260 11.58 11.34 8.56
CA LEU A 260 10.99 12.01 7.40
C LEU A 260 10.78 13.50 7.64
N ILE A 261 11.27 14.33 6.72
CA ILE A 261 11.00 15.77 6.69
C ILE A 261 9.94 16.04 5.62
N VAL A 262 8.91 16.83 5.93
CA VAL A 262 7.92 17.27 4.94
C VAL A 262 7.56 18.75 5.12
N ASN A 263 7.22 19.40 4.01
CA ASN A 263 6.65 20.74 3.98
C ASN A 263 5.49 20.80 3.00
N TYR A 264 4.41 21.48 3.38
CA TYR A 264 3.33 21.85 2.46
C TYR A 264 3.09 23.35 2.60
N MET A 265 3.18 24.06 1.46
CA MET A 265 2.90 25.49 1.42
C MET A 265 1.40 25.75 1.22
N ASN A 266 0.93 26.92 1.63
CA ASN A 266 -0.47 27.36 1.60
C ASN A 266 -0.84 27.97 0.23
N HIS A 267 -0.76 27.19 -0.84
CA HIS A 267 -1.12 27.57 -2.22
C HIS A 267 -1.61 26.37 -3.04
N ASP A 268 -2.09 26.60 -4.27
CA ASP A 268 -2.78 25.57 -5.08
C ASP A 268 -1.86 24.45 -5.60
N THR A 269 -0.54 24.64 -5.60
CA THR A 269 0.41 23.60 -6.01
C THR A 269 1.08 22.91 -4.84
N ALA A 270 0.59 23.05 -3.60
CA ALA A 270 1.19 22.43 -2.39
C ALA A 270 1.58 20.95 -2.53
N LEU A 271 0.91 20.19 -3.39
CA LEU A 271 1.13 18.77 -3.65
C LEU A 271 2.18 18.47 -4.74
N ASP A 272 2.93 19.46 -5.23
CA ASP A 272 3.93 19.31 -6.28
C ASP A 272 5.35 18.98 -5.78
N GLY A 273 5.49 18.76 -4.46
CA GLY A 273 6.77 18.50 -3.79
C GLY A 273 7.17 19.58 -2.78
N GLY A 274 6.30 20.55 -2.49
CA GLY A 274 6.49 21.50 -1.39
C GLY A 274 7.44 22.65 -1.74
N TRP A 275 7.21 23.28 -2.89
CA TRP A 275 8.03 24.40 -3.38
C TRP A 275 7.57 25.75 -2.87
N ASP A 276 8.54 26.66 -2.78
CA ASP A 276 8.31 28.06 -2.41
C ASP A 276 7.30 28.72 -3.37
N PRO A 277 6.48 29.66 -2.87
CA PRO A 277 5.56 30.40 -3.73
C PRO A 277 6.33 31.15 -4.81
N THR A 278 5.79 31.19 -6.02
CA THR A 278 6.37 31.97 -7.11
C THR A 278 6.36 33.47 -6.78
N ASN A 279 7.19 34.25 -7.50
CA ASN A 279 7.18 35.70 -7.38
C ASN A 279 5.78 36.28 -7.68
N GLU A 280 5.03 35.69 -8.61
CA GLU A 280 3.66 36.12 -8.94
C GLU A 280 2.70 35.85 -7.78
N GLU A 281 2.73 34.66 -7.18
CA GLU A 281 1.90 34.31 -6.02
C GLU A 281 2.22 35.20 -4.81
N SER A 282 3.51 35.47 -4.59
CA SER A 282 3.99 36.29 -3.48
C SER A 282 3.65 37.77 -3.63
N THR A 283 3.39 38.26 -4.84
CA THR A 283 3.10 39.68 -5.12
C THR A 283 1.63 39.97 -5.45
N THR A 284 0.85 38.97 -5.86
CA THR A 284 -0.59 39.14 -6.15
C THR A 284 -1.36 39.51 -4.87
N ARG A 285 -2.29 40.48 -4.96
CA ARG A 285 -3.14 40.91 -3.85
C ARG A 285 -4.62 40.92 -4.26
N PRO A 286 -5.54 40.30 -3.48
CA PRO A 286 -5.27 39.51 -2.27
C PRO A 286 -4.40 38.27 -2.59
N LEU A 287 -3.63 37.81 -1.60
CA LEU A 287 -2.82 36.60 -1.74
C LEU A 287 -3.73 35.42 -2.07
N LYS A 288 -3.30 34.58 -3.01
CA LYS A 288 -4.00 33.35 -3.40
C LYS A 288 -3.56 32.21 -2.48
N LEU A 289 -4.14 32.16 -1.28
CA LEU A 289 -3.85 31.14 -0.28
C LEU A 289 -4.80 29.94 -0.41
N ASN A 290 -4.33 28.75 -0.07
CA ASN A 290 -5.14 27.54 0.00
C ASN A 290 -4.90 26.71 1.28
N PRO A 291 -5.42 27.16 2.43
CA PRO A 291 -5.09 26.55 3.73
C PRO A 291 -5.69 25.16 3.88
N LYS A 292 -6.78 24.88 3.16
CA LYS A 292 -7.40 23.56 3.07
C LYS A 292 -6.48 22.55 2.40
N LEU A 293 -5.83 22.93 1.30
CA LEU A 293 -4.91 22.03 0.60
C LEU A 293 -3.64 21.78 1.41
N GLN A 294 -3.11 22.81 2.08
CA GLN A 294 -1.99 22.65 3.02
C GLN A 294 -2.32 21.63 4.12
N ALA A 295 -3.47 21.81 4.79
CA ALA A 295 -3.93 20.89 5.83
C ALA A 295 -4.15 19.46 5.29
N GLN A 296 -4.70 19.35 4.08
CA GLN A 296 -4.91 18.07 3.41
C GLN A 296 -3.60 17.34 3.08
N GLY A 297 -2.57 18.07 2.65
CA GLY A 297 -1.23 17.53 2.42
C GLY A 297 -0.65 16.92 3.71
N PHE A 298 -0.69 17.68 4.81
CA PHE A 298 -0.27 17.16 6.13
C PHE A 298 -1.09 15.94 6.56
N ALA A 299 -2.43 15.98 6.44
CA ALA A 299 -3.27 14.87 6.84
C ALA A 299 -2.93 13.57 6.08
N ALA A 300 -2.69 13.66 4.77
CA ALA A 300 -2.33 12.52 3.96
C ALA A 300 -0.92 11.98 4.25
N PHE A 301 0.06 12.86 4.43
CA PHE A 301 1.40 12.44 4.83
C PHE A 301 1.40 11.76 6.20
N LEU A 302 0.70 12.32 7.18
CA LEU A 302 0.63 11.78 8.53
C LEU A 302 -0.14 10.45 8.57
N GLN A 303 -1.20 10.29 7.77
CA GLN A 303 -1.88 9.02 7.53
C GLN A 303 -0.90 7.97 6.99
N LEU A 304 -0.15 8.31 5.93
CA LEU A 304 0.84 7.43 5.31
C LEU A 304 1.90 6.97 6.32
N VAL A 305 2.44 7.92 7.10
CA VAL A 305 3.45 7.61 8.12
C VAL A 305 2.92 6.64 9.16
N GLU A 306 1.75 6.93 9.73
CA GLU A 306 1.24 6.15 10.85
C GLU A 306 0.67 4.79 10.41
N ASN A 307 0.14 4.67 9.19
CA ASN A 307 -0.56 3.46 8.77
C ASN A 307 0.26 2.59 7.81
N ASN A 308 1.20 3.14 7.04
CA ASN A 308 1.94 2.40 6.01
C ASN A 308 3.47 2.42 6.18
N LEU A 309 4.03 3.42 6.86
CA LEU A 309 5.49 3.54 7.07
C LEU A 309 5.94 3.33 8.51
N PHE A 310 5.01 3.07 9.44
CA PHE A 310 5.32 2.88 10.85
C PHE A 310 6.45 1.86 11.11
N PRO A 311 6.61 0.73 10.37
CA PRO A 311 7.67 -0.23 10.66
C PRO A 311 9.09 0.33 10.45
N PHE A 312 9.21 1.40 9.67
CA PHE A 312 10.49 1.98 9.22
C PHE A 312 10.71 3.38 9.78
N VAL A 313 9.64 4.17 9.93
CA VAL A 313 9.70 5.58 10.30
C VAL A 313 9.62 5.73 11.82
N SER A 314 10.68 6.27 12.40
CA SER A 314 10.85 6.44 13.84
C SER A 314 10.46 7.84 14.33
N GLY A 315 10.64 8.86 13.49
CA GLY A 315 10.33 10.24 13.78
C GLY A 315 10.05 11.05 12.52
N ILE A 316 9.39 12.19 12.71
CA ILE A 316 9.05 13.11 11.62
C ILE A 316 9.47 14.53 11.96
N VAL A 317 9.64 15.33 10.92
CA VAL A 317 9.94 16.75 10.99
C VAL A 317 8.94 17.48 10.11
N LEU A 318 8.15 18.37 10.72
CA LEU A 318 7.18 19.22 10.01
C LEU A 318 7.76 20.64 9.87
N SER A 319 7.77 21.15 8.64
CA SER A 319 8.36 22.44 8.24
C SER A 319 7.27 23.46 7.86
N SER A 320 7.50 24.77 7.69
CA SER A 320 8.65 25.62 8.05
C SER A 320 8.19 26.75 8.99
N TYR A 321 8.75 26.84 10.19
CA TYR A 321 8.54 27.96 11.10
C TYR A 321 9.74 28.90 10.98
N GLU A 322 9.63 29.91 10.12
CA GLU A 322 10.71 30.79 9.73
C GLU A 322 10.81 32.00 10.65
N ILE A 323 11.86 32.06 11.48
CA ILE A 323 12.06 33.16 12.43
C ILE A 323 12.19 34.49 11.70
N TRP A 324 12.92 34.51 10.58
CA TRP A 324 13.07 35.73 9.78
C TRP A 324 11.74 36.18 9.18
N ALA A 325 10.76 35.30 8.95
CA ALA A 325 9.46 35.66 8.41
C ALA A 325 8.53 36.28 9.48
N MET A 326 8.89 36.23 10.77
CA MET A 326 8.11 36.84 11.86
C MET A 326 8.15 38.38 11.83
N LYS A 327 9.06 39.00 11.07
CA LYS A 327 9.12 40.46 10.89
C LYS A 327 8.43 40.91 9.60
N SER A 328 8.20 42.21 9.49
CA SER A 328 7.72 42.82 8.26
C SER A 328 8.88 43.24 7.38
N PHE A 329 8.75 42.99 6.07
CA PHE A 329 9.74 43.41 5.07
C PHE A 329 9.15 44.48 4.16
N SER A 330 10.02 45.37 3.67
CA SER A 330 9.64 46.29 2.59
C SER A 330 9.50 45.59 1.25
N ASP A 331 10.25 44.49 1.06
CA ASP A 331 10.12 43.64 -0.11
C ASP A 331 8.83 42.79 0.02
N PRO A 332 7.89 42.91 -0.94
CA PRO A 332 6.60 42.25 -0.85
C PRO A 332 6.67 40.72 -1.00
N ILE A 333 7.75 40.18 -1.56
CA ILE A 333 7.96 38.73 -1.69
C ILE A 333 8.34 38.17 -0.32
N PHE A 334 9.37 38.73 0.31
CA PHE A 334 9.81 38.30 1.63
C PHE A 334 8.74 38.52 2.71
N ASP A 335 7.97 39.63 2.64
CA ASP A 335 6.89 39.88 3.61
C ASP A 335 5.72 38.88 3.47
N ALA A 336 5.46 38.38 2.27
CA ALA A 336 4.36 37.46 2.01
C ALA A 336 4.64 36.02 2.49
N PHE A 337 5.91 35.64 2.65
CA PHE A 337 6.31 34.26 2.89
C PHE A 337 5.64 33.62 4.13
N LYS A 338 5.50 34.38 5.22
CA LYS A 338 4.85 33.96 6.48
C LYS A 338 3.39 33.49 6.35
N TYR A 339 2.73 33.85 5.23
CA TYR A 339 1.36 33.41 4.96
C TYR A 339 1.32 32.09 4.18
N PHE A 340 2.43 31.71 3.54
CA PHE A 340 2.56 30.49 2.77
C PHE A 340 3.07 29.31 3.60
N ASP A 341 3.82 29.54 4.67
CA ASP A 341 4.39 28.50 5.53
C ASP A 341 3.59 28.28 6.83
N LEU A 342 4.20 27.66 7.85
CA LEU A 342 3.58 27.44 9.16
C LEU A 342 3.86 28.54 10.19
N THR A 343 4.63 29.58 9.83
CA THR A 343 5.12 30.62 10.77
C THR A 343 3.98 31.30 11.53
N LEU A 344 2.84 31.53 10.86
CA LEU A 344 1.66 32.15 11.48
C LEU A 344 0.66 31.15 12.07
N PHE A 345 0.97 29.85 12.06
CA PHE A 345 0.10 28.76 12.53
C PHE A 345 -1.30 28.82 11.89
N PRO A 346 -1.39 28.57 10.57
CA PRO A 346 -2.67 28.54 9.87
C PRO A 346 -3.63 27.54 10.54
N PRO A 347 -4.86 27.94 10.93
CA PRO A 347 -5.74 27.13 11.79
C PRO A 347 -6.03 25.73 11.26
N GLU A 348 -6.19 25.57 9.94
CA GLU A 348 -6.51 24.29 9.31
C GLU A 348 -5.37 23.28 9.44
N ALA A 349 -4.12 23.70 9.14
CA ALA A 349 -2.97 22.84 9.28
C ALA A 349 -2.63 22.60 10.76
N GLN A 350 -2.73 23.64 11.59
CA GLN A 350 -2.55 23.55 13.04
C GLN A 350 -3.45 22.47 13.65
N LYS A 351 -4.74 22.44 13.29
CA LYS A 351 -5.68 21.43 13.77
C LYS A 351 -5.24 20.01 13.41
N VAL A 352 -4.86 19.76 12.16
CA VAL A 352 -4.40 18.44 11.71
C VAL A 352 -3.16 17.99 12.47
N ILE A 353 -2.20 18.89 12.64
CA ILE A 353 -0.96 18.62 13.38
C ILE A 353 -1.27 18.32 14.84
N HIS A 354 -2.11 19.13 15.50
CA HIS A 354 -2.50 18.91 16.89
C HIS A 354 -3.25 17.58 17.10
N ASP A 355 -4.19 17.25 16.20
CA ASP A 355 -4.93 15.98 16.21
C ASP A 355 -3.96 14.80 16.09
N TYR A 356 -2.96 14.90 15.21
CA TYR A 356 -1.91 13.88 15.06
C TYR A 356 -1.08 13.71 16.33
N MET A 357 -0.55 14.80 16.88
CA MET A 357 0.29 14.75 18.09
C MET A 357 -0.48 14.17 19.28
N SER A 358 -1.78 14.47 19.37
CA SER A 358 -2.66 14.01 20.45
C SER A 358 -3.17 12.56 20.27
N SER A 359 -2.99 11.97 19.08
CA SER A 359 -3.50 10.62 18.76
C SER A 359 -2.75 9.49 19.47
N ASN A 360 -1.56 9.77 20.01
CA ASN A 360 -0.65 8.78 20.61
C ASN A 360 -0.37 7.58 19.68
N GLY A 361 -0.11 7.86 18.40
CA GLY A 361 0.18 6.83 17.40
C GLY A 361 -1.07 6.14 16.85
N ASN A 362 -2.27 6.68 17.04
CA ASN A 362 -3.51 6.14 16.47
C ASN A 362 -4.13 7.09 15.44
N PHE A 363 -3.34 7.97 14.85
CA PHE A 363 -3.84 8.90 13.85
C PHE A 363 -4.30 8.14 12.61
N LYS A 364 -5.59 8.32 12.28
CA LYS A 364 -6.22 7.64 11.15
C LYS A 364 -7.33 8.51 10.59
N VAL A 365 -7.23 8.80 9.30
CA VAL A 365 -8.18 9.58 8.49
C VAL A 365 -9.08 8.65 7.68
N THR A 366 -8.55 7.48 7.29
CA THR A 366 -9.27 6.46 6.53
C THR A 366 -8.76 5.06 6.89
N GLU A 367 -9.64 4.07 6.74
CA GLU A 367 -9.34 2.64 6.83
C GLU A 367 -8.83 2.06 5.51
N THR A 368 -8.92 2.82 4.41
CA THR A 368 -8.56 2.34 3.08
C THR A 368 -7.12 2.68 2.73
N THR A 369 -6.35 1.69 2.32
CA THR A 369 -5.09 1.88 1.59
C THR A 369 -5.27 1.37 0.18
N SER A 370 -5.00 2.21 -0.82
CA SER A 370 -5.04 1.79 -2.22
C SER A 370 -3.63 1.71 -2.77
N GLY A 371 -3.19 0.50 -3.10
CA GLY A 371 -2.01 0.27 -3.91
C GLY A 371 -2.19 0.85 -5.32
N SER A 372 -1.07 0.97 -6.01
CA SER A 372 -0.99 1.15 -7.44
C SER A 372 -1.37 -0.14 -8.17
N ARG A 373 -1.20 -0.20 -9.49
CA ARG A 373 -1.39 -1.45 -10.26
C ARG A 373 -0.06 -2.20 -10.50
N TYR A 374 0.98 -1.87 -9.75
CA TYR A 374 2.32 -2.42 -9.84
C TYR A 374 2.72 -3.02 -8.51
N GLY A 375 3.86 -3.72 -8.45
CA GLY A 375 4.29 -4.38 -7.22
C GLY A 375 4.64 -3.41 -6.10
N ASP A 376 3.67 -3.21 -5.21
CA ASP A 376 3.74 -2.36 -4.04
C ASP A 376 4.22 -3.10 -2.80
N VAL A 377 4.71 -2.35 -1.83
CA VAL A 377 4.95 -2.84 -0.47
C VAL A 377 3.98 -2.12 0.43
N ILE A 378 2.99 -2.84 0.95
CA ILE A 378 1.87 -2.29 1.71
C ILE A 378 1.91 -2.85 3.13
N TYR A 379 2.10 -1.97 4.10
CA TYR A 379 1.84 -2.28 5.50
C TYR A 379 0.54 -1.61 5.91
N VAL A 380 -0.26 -2.28 6.74
CA VAL A 380 -1.37 -1.64 7.45
C VAL A 380 -1.21 -1.87 8.95
N LYS A 381 -1.44 -0.84 9.74
CA LYS A 381 -1.38 -0.92 11.20
C LYS A 381 -2.63 -1.62 11.75
N SER A 382 -2.59 -2.04 13.01
CA SER A 382 -3.76 -2.62 13.70
C SER A 382 -5.03 -1.78 13.52
N GLY A 383 -6.16 -2.43 13.19
CA GLY A 383 -7.43 -1.77 12.93
C GLY A 383 -8.39 -2.64 12.12
N THR A 384 -9.35 -2.01 11.43
CA THR A 384 -10.22 -2.69 10.46
C THR A 384 -9.87 -2.16 9.07
N ASN A 385 -8.81 -2.68 8.46
CA ASN A 385 -8.27 -2.08 7.24
C ASN A 385 -8.92 -2.63 5.97
N LYS A 386 -8.91 -1.81 4.92
CA LYS A 386 -9.31 -2.18 3.56
C LYS A 386 -8.15 -1.88 2.61
N VAL A 387 -7.51 -2.91 2.07
CA VAL A 387 -6.41 -2.78 1.11
C VAL A 387 -6.92 -3.06 -0.28
N LEU A 388 -6.94 -2.06 -1.15
CA LEU A 388 -7.22 -2.22 -2.58
C LEU A 388 -5.90 -2.48 -3.31
N LEU A 389 -5.72 -3.69 -3.85
CA LEU A 389 -4.45 -4.07 -4.47
C LEU A 389 -4.29 -3.49 -5.87
N ASN A 390 -5.36 -3.33 -6.64
CA ASN A 390 -5.35 -2.75 -7.99
C ASN A 390 -4.44 -3.45 -9.04
N GLY A 391 -3.65 -4.45 -8.64
CA GLY A 391 -2.83 -5.33 -9.48
C GLY A 391 -1.33 -5.14 -9.22
N GLY A 392 -0.52 -6.05 -9.74
CA GLY A 392 0.94 -6.01 -9.57
C GLY A 392 1.49 -7.21 -8.80
N ASN A 393 2.79 -7.14 -8.48
CA ASN A 393 3.48 -8.10 -7.62
C ASN A 393 3.55 -7.52 -6.19
N ASP A 394 2.38 -7.37 -5.58
CA ASP A 394 2.22 -6.70 -4.28
C ASP A 394 2.75 -7.56 -3.14
N GLU A 395 3.34 -6.91 -2.14
CA GLU A 395 3.71 -7.50 -0.86
C GLU A 395 2.93 -6.78 0.24
N VAL A 396 1.99 -7.50 0.85
CA VAL A 396 1.04 -6.95 1.81
C VAL A 396 1.25 -7.56 3.18
N HIS A 397 1.38 -6.69 4.18
CA HIS A 397 1.56 -7.01 5.59
C HIS A 397 0.40 -6.42 6.38
N GLY A 398 -0.56 -7.28 6.73
CA GLY A 398 -1.72 -6.99 7.54
C GLY A 398 -1.38 -6.69 8.99
N GLY A 399 -2.27 -5.96 9.65
CA GLY A 399 -2.14 -5.58 11.05
C GLY A 399 -2.78 -6.61 11.98
N ALA A 400 -3.06 -6.20 13.21
CA ALA A 400 -4.01 -6.92 14.06
C ALA A 400 -5.41 -6.33 13.86
N GLY A 401 -6.42 -7.18 13.76
CA GLY A 401 -7.82 -6.80 13.55
C GLY A 401 -8.33 -7.28 12.19
N PRO A 402 -9.64 -7.11 11.91
CA PRO A 402 -10.24 -7.75 10.75
C PRO A 402 -9.94 -6.99 9.46
N ASP A 403 -8.87 -7.37 8.77
CA ASP A 403 -8.43 -6.74 7.53
C ASP A 403 -9.07 -7.36 6.29
N GLN A 404 -9.26 -6.51 5.27
CA GLN A 404 -9.81 -6.90 3.97
C GLN A 404 -8.84 -6.56 2.85
N PHE A 405 -8.39 -7.58 2.14
CA PHE A 405 -7.54 -7.43 0.97
C PHE A 405 -8.38 -7.64 -0.29
N ILE A 406 -8.43 -6.68 -1.19
CA ILE A 406 -9.34 -6.70 -2.34
C ILE A 406 -8.52 -6.78 -3.63
N LEU A 407 -8.70 -7.89 -4.33
CA LEU A 407 -8.13 -8.11 -5.65
C LEU A 407 -8.81 -7.22 -6.70
N PRO A 408 -8.08 -6.77 -7.73
CA PRO A 408 -8.68 -6.08 -8.87
C PRO A 408 -9.66 -6.99 -9.61
N SER A 409 -10.59 -6.39 -10.37
CA SER A 409 -11.40 -7.19 -11.31
C SER A 409 -10.55 -7.74 -12.44
N LEU A 410 -10.91 -8.91 -12.98
CA LEU A 410 -10.17 -9.48 -14.12
C LEU A 410 -10.30 -8.60 -15.37
N THR A 411 -11.42 -7.89 -15.50
CA THR A 411 -11.61 -6.90 -16.58
C THR A 411 -10.63 -5.72 -16.45
N GLN A 412 -10.37 -5.25 -15.23
CA GLN A 412 -9.39 -4.20 -14.96
C GLN A 412 -7.97 -4.65 -15.35
N LEU A 413 -7.63 -5.92 -15.12
CA LEU A 413 -6.33 -6.50 -15.47
C LEU A 413 -6.14 -6.77 -16.97
N GLN A 414 -7.24 -6.99 -17.72
CA GLN A 414 -7.21 -7.27 -19.15
C GLN A 414 -7.09 -6.02 -20.03
N ASN A 415 -7.58 -4.87 -19.56
CA ASN A 415 -7.52 -3.63 -20.32
C ASN A 415 -6.06 -3.13 -20.37
N LYS A 416 -5.47 -3.12 -21.57
CA LYS A 416 -4.18 -2.48 -21.85
C LYS A 416 -4.43 -1.19 -22.63
N THR A 417 -3.94 -0.06 -22.12
CA THR A 417 -4.02 1.26 -22.75
C THR A 417 -2.63 1.76 -23.05
N LEU A 418 -2.45 2.54 -24.10
CA LEU A 418 -1.21 3.23 -24.43
C LEU A 418 -1.53 4.72 -24.51
N LYS A 419 -1.02 5.53 -23.58
CA LYS A 419 -1.14 6.99 -23.64
C LYS A 419 0.19 7.62 -24.02
N MET A 420 0.19 8.67 -24.81
CA MET A 420 1.42 9.37 -25.18
C MET A 420 1.16 10.82 -25.49
N THR A 421 2.12 11.68 -25.17
CA THR A 421 2.16 13.07 -25.62
C THR A 421 3.18 13.19 -26.74
N ILE A 422 2.70 13.54 -27.94
CA ILE A 422 3.55 13.79 -29.11
C ILE A 422 3.53 15.28 -29.44
N GLY A 423 4.69 15.91 -29.45
CA GLY A 423 4.91 17.27 -29.93
C GLY A 423 5.31 17.28 -31.40
N GLY A 424 4.73 18.20 -32.19
CA GLY A 424 5.30 18.61 -33.48
C GLY A 424 6.06 19.92 -33.34
N TRP A 425 7.25 20.01 -33.91
CA TRP A 425 8.02 21.25 -33.96
C TRP A 425 7.62 22.08 -35.18
N PHE A 426 7.36 23.36 -34.94
CA PHE A 426 7.00 24.34 -35.94
C PHE A 426 7.84 25.60 -35.83
N ASN A 427 8.32 26.11 -36.96
CA ASN A 427 8.75 27.50 -37.07
C ASN A 427 7.54 28.42 -37.03
N ILE A 428 7.76 29.68 -36.65
CA ILE A 428 6.69 30.69 -36.52
C ILE A 428 5.85 30.93 -37.79
N ASN A 429 6.36 30.53 -38.97
CA ASN A 429 5.70 30.72 -40.26
C ASN A 429 5.14 29.41 -40.86
N ASP A 430 5.32 28.27 -40.19
CA ASP A 430 4.87 26.99 -40.70
C ASP A 430 3.35 26.92 -40.71
N LYS A 431 2.78 26.44 -41.83
CA LYS A 431 1.33 26.33 -42.05
C LYS A 431 0.86 24.90 -42.29
N GLU A 432 1.78 23.96 -42.49
CA GLU A 432 1.48 22.57 -42.77
C GLU A 432 1.52 21.76 -41.47
N SER A 433 0.54 20.88 -41.28
CA SER A 433 0.50 19.96 -40.14
C SER A 433 1.42 18.76 -40.34
N LEU A 434 1.91 18.20 -39.24
CA LEU A 434 2.72 16.99 -39.22
C LEU A 434 1.84 15.77 -38.94
N ASN A 435 1.69 14.89 -39.92
CA ASN A 435 0.95 13.64 -39.80
C ASN A 435 1.86 12.52 -39.33
N PHE A 436 1.35 11.61 -38.51
CA PHE A 436 2.10 10.44 -38.07
C PHE A 436 1.21 9.23 -37.77
N ASP A 437 1.83 8.04 -37.83
CA ASP A 437 1.23 6.77 -37.42
C ASP A 437 1.88 6.27 -36.12
N VAL A 438 1.08 5.59 -35.30
CA VAL A 438 1.55 4.85 -34.12
C VAL A 438 1.39 3.36 -34.41
N MET A 439 2.47 2.60 -34.21
CA MET A 439 2.57 1.19 -34.59
C MET A 439 3.01 0.34 -33.40
N ILE A 440 2.40 -0.82 -33.19
CA ILE A 440 2.88 -1.88 -32.28
C ILE A 440 3.11 -3.17 -33.06
N ASN A 441 4.29 -3.78 -32.92
CA ASN A 441 4.70 -5.03 -33.58
C ASN A 441 4.41 -4.99 -35.10
N GLY A 442 4.70 -3.86 -35.75
CA GLY A 442 4.41 -3.62 -37.17
C GLY A 442 2.93 -3.38 -37.52
N THR A 443 2.01 -3.42 -36.56
CA THR A 443 0.58 -3.16 -36.75
C THR A 443 0.22 -1.72 -36.39
N LYS A 444 -0.45 -1.00 -37.30
CA LYS A 444 -0.95 0.35 -37.01
C LYS A 444 -2.05 0.29 -35.95
N ILE A 445 -1.84 0.99 -34.84
CA ILE A 445 -2.82 1.12 -33.76
C ILE A 445 -3.53 2.47 -33.77
N GLY A 446 -2.93 3.48 -34.40
CA GLY A 446 -3.51 4.81 -34.50
C GLY A 446 -2.71 5.75 -35.39
N ALA A 447 -3.18 6.99 -35.49
CA ALA A 447 -2.53 8.08 -36.19
C ALA A 447 -2.85 9.40 -35.47
N GLY A 448 -2.03 10.43 -35.70
CA GLY A 448 -2.23 11.77 -35.15
C GLY A 448 -1.76 12.86 -36.10
N ILE A 449 -2.17 14.09 -35.79
CA ILE A 449 -1.86 15.29 -36.57
C ILE A 449 -1.45 16.39 -35.59
N ALA A 450 -0.17 16.74 -35.54
CA ALA A 450 0.27 17.95 -34.85
C ALA A 450 0.05 19.15 -35.78
N THR A 451 -0.57 20.22 -35.28
CA THR A 451 -0.96 21.38 -36.09
C THR A 451 -0.30 22.65 -35.55
N PRO A 452 0.15 23.57 -36.43
CA PRO A 452 0.66 24.87 -36.01
C PRO A 452 -0.35 25.63 -35.12
N ASP A 453 0.15 26.29 -34.07
CA ASP A 453 -0.64 27.08 -33.10
C ASP A 453 -0.17 28.54 -33.09
N ALA A 454 -1.07 29.45 -33.47
CA ALA A 454 -0.77 30.86 -33.58
C ALA A 454 -0.47 31.54 -32.23
N GLY A 455 -1.04 31.03 -31.13
CA GLY A 455 -0.82 31.55 -29.79
C GLY A 455 0.55 31.17 -29.22
N LEU A 456 1.01 29.95 -29.50
CA LEU A 456 2.37 29.51 -29.16
C LEU A 456 3.43 30.21 -30.02
N ALA A 457 3.16 30.39 -31.33
CA ALA A 457 4.02 31.13 -32.25
C ALA A 457 4.30 32.57 -31.76
N ALA A 458 3.27 33.24 -31.22
CA ALA A 458 3.40 34.62 -30.71
C ALA A 458 4.29 34.72 -29.45
N LYS A 459 4.46 33.63 -28.69
CA LYS A 459 5.22 33.60 -27.43
C LYS A 459 6.65 33.10 -27.60
N SER A 460 6.96 32.46 -28.74
CA SER A 460 8.23 31.74 -28.95
C SER A 460 8.86 32.14 -30.30
N PRO A 461 9.68 33.21 -30.35
CA PRO A 461 10.18 33.78 -31.60
C PRO A 461 11.12 32.83 -32.39
N ASN A 462 11.63 31.78 -31.75
CA ASN A 462 12.59 30.84 -32.32
C ASN A 462 11.96 29.49 -32.73
N GLY A 463 10.62 29.40 -32.75
CA GLY A 463 9.87 28.15 -32.98
C GLY A 463 9.27 27.57 -31.69
N TYR A 464 8.36 26.61 -31.84
CA TYR A 464 7.59 26.05 -30.72
C TYR A 464 7.18 24.60 -30.96
N TRP A 465 6.89 23.89 -29.86
CA TRP A 465 6.29 22.55 -29.87
C TRP A 465 4.78 22.65 -29.67
N ALA A 466 4.01 22.04 -30.57
CA ALA A 466 2.57 21.85 -30.39
C ALA A 466 2.30 20.39 -29.99
N ASN A 467 1.88 20.18 -28.74
CA ASN A 467 1.68 18.86 -28.15
C ASN A 467 0.28 18.31 -28.41
N LEU A 468 0.20 17.00 -28.61
CA LEU A 468 -1.02 16.23 -28.77
C LEU A 468 -0.99 15.02 -27.85
N ASP A 469 -1.97 14.91 -26.96
CA ASP A 469 -2.18 13.74 -26.12
C ASP A 469 -3.03 12.69 -26.85
N LEU A 470 -2.57 11.45 -26.81
CA LEU A 470 -3.17 10.31 -27.47
C LEU A 470 -3.44 9.19 -26.46
N ASN A 471 -4.48 8.41 -26.70
CA ASN A 471 -4.83 7.24 -25.91
C ASN A 471 -5.34 6.12 -26.83
N PHE A 472 -4.73 4.93 -26.76
CA PHE A 472 -5.05 3.78 -27.58
C PHE A 472 -5.38 2.56 -26.71
N ASP A 473 -6.43 1.82 -27.07
CA ASP A 473 -6.65 0.46 -26.54
C ASP A 473 -5.72 -0.52 -27.26
N ILE A 474 -4.85 -1.16 -26.48
CA ILE A 474 -3.85 -2.12 -26.92
C ILE A 474 -4.07 -3.50 -26.27
N SER A 475 -5.26 -3.77 -25.71
CA SER A 475 -5.60 -5.02 -25.02
C SER A 475 -5.47 -6.26 -25.90
N LYS A 476 -5.57 -6.09 -27.24
CA LYS A 476 -5.36 -7.16 -28.22
C LYS A 476 -3.91 -7.65 -28.34
N PHE A 477 -2.94 -6.91 -27.79
CA PHE A 477 -1.52 -7.28 -27.84
C PHE A 477 -1.13 -8.04 -26.58
N THR A 478 -0.75 -9.31 -26.74
CA THR A 478 -0.25 -10.14 -25.65
C THR A 478 1.16 -9.71 -25.24
N ASP A 479 2.03 -9.50 -26.23
CA ASP A 479 3.40 -9.00 -26.07
C ASP A 479 3.62 -7.75 -26.93
N ILE A 480 4.42 -6.80 -26.42
CA ILE A 480 4.80 -5.58 -27.13
C ILE A 480 6.32 -5.63 -27.26
N THR A 481 6.80 -6.04 -28.43
CA THR A 481 8.23 -6.20 -28.74
C THR A 481 8.77 -5.06 -29.59
N ASP A 482 7.88 -4.25 -30.17
CA ASP A 482 8.20 -3.10 -30.98
C ASP A 482 7.06 -2.07 -30.87
N LEU A 483 7.38 -0.85 -30.44
CA LEU A 483 6.47 0.30 -30.50
C LEU A 483 7.17 1.36 -31.37
N ARG A 484 6.43 2.04 -32.25
CA ARG A 484 6.98 3.08 -33.15
C ARG A 484 6.04 4.25 -33.36
N VAL A 485 6.64 5.42 -33.55
CA VAL A 485 5.97 6.61 -34.11
C VAL A 485 6.61 6.90 -35.47
N VAL A 486 5.78 6.95 -36.51
CA VAL A 486 6.21 7.10 -37.89
C VAL A 486 5.70 8.42 -38.45
N CYS A 487 6.58 9.42 -38.59
CA CYS A 487 6.24 10.67 -39.27
C CYS A 487 5.94 10.40 -40.75
N LYS A 488 4.82 10.91 -41.25
CA LYS A 488 4.36 10.77 -42.65
C LYS A 488 4.53 12.06 -43.45
N THR A 489 4.76 13.19 -42.79
CA THR A 489 5.05 14.48 -43.43
C THR A 489 6.57 14.68 -43.47
N ALA A 490 7.14 14.87 -44.67
CA ALA A 490 8.56 15.15 -44.85
C ALA A 490 8.74 16.47 -45.61
N PRO A 491 9.50 17.45 -45.09
CA PRO A 491 10.22 17.45 -43.81
C PRO A 491 9.30 17.62 -42.59
N GLY A 492 9.54 16.87 -41.52
CA GLY A 492 8.71 16.93 -40.31
C GLY A 492 9.45 16.44 -39.08
N LEU A 493 9.38 17.21 -37.99
CA LEU A 493 10.06 16.93 -36.74
C LEU A 493 9.03 16.69 -35.63
N LEU A 494 8.96 15.46 -35.14
CA LEU A 494 8.10 15.08 -34.03
C LEU A 494 8.95 14.80 -32.79
N GLY A 495 8.37 14.89 -31.61
CA GLY A 495 9.00 14.54 -30.34
C GLY A 495 7.99 13.87 -29.44
N VAL A 496 8.44 12.94 -28.61
CA VAL A 496 7.58 12.32 -27.59
C VAL A 496 8.02 12.86 -26.24
N SER A 497 7.10 13.49 -25.51
CA SER A 497 7.40 14.09 -24.21
C SER A 497 6.85 13.27 -23.04
N SER A 498 5.87 12.40 -23.31
CA SER A 498 5.40 11.39 -22.37
C SER A 498 4.95 10.15 -23.12
N LEU A 499 5.13 8.99 -22.49
CA LEU A 499 4.67 7.72 -23.03
C LEU A 499 4.30 6.84 -21.86
N THR A 500 3.12 6.22 -21.90
CA THR A 500 2.70 5.30 -20.85
C THR A 500 1.93 4.09 -21.41
N ILE A 501 2.17 2.88 -20.87
CA ILE A 501 1.31 1.71 -21.12
C ILE A 501 0.60 1.36 -19.83
N ASN A 502 -0.75 1.37 -19.82
CA ASN A 502 -1.56 1.35 -18.61
C ASN A 502 -0.93 2.33 -17.64
N ASP A 503 -0.99 3.64 -17.90
CA ASP A 503 -0.29 4.73 -17.18
C ASP A 503 1.09 4.39 -16.54
N PHE A 504 1.88 3.46 -17.11
CA PHE A 504 3.26 3.18 -16.74
C PHE A 504 4.15 4.08 -17.56
N PRO A 505 4.80 5.11 -17.01
CA PRO A 505 5.73 5.93 -17.77
C PRO A 505 6.82 5.04 -18.37
N ILE A 506 6.89 5.01 -19.67
CA ILE A 506 7.96 4.35 -20.41
C ILE A 506 9.12 5.33 -20.43
N ASP A 507 10.30 4.86 -20.03
CA ASP A 507 11.53 5.63 -20.21
C ASP A 507 11.77 5.82 -21.70
N ILE A 508 11.34 6.96 -22.20
CA ILE A 508 11.48 7.35 -23.59
C ILE A 508 12.97 7.40 -23.99
N ASN A 509 13.88 7.70 -23.07
CA ASN A 509 15.31 7.76 -23.38
C ASN A 509 15.96 6.38 -23.61
N SER A 510 15.26 5.30 -23.22
CA SER A 510 15.73 3.93 -23.42
C SER A 510 15.41 3.43 -24.84
N GLY A 511 16.41 3.36 -25.71
CA GLY A 511 16.30 2.70 -27.02
C GLY A 511 17.26 3.23 -28.09
N LYS A 512 17.29 2.56 -29.25
CA LYS A 512 18.09 2.99 -30.41
C LYS A 512 17.32 4.04 -31.22
N HIS A 513 17.72 5.30 -31.08
CA HIS A 513 17.15 6.43 -31.83
C HIS A 513 18.28 7.25 -32.47
N LYS A 514 17.99 7.97 -33.55
CA LYS A 514 18.89 9.01 -34.08
C LYS A 514 18.75 10.25 -33.18
N SER A 515 19.68 10.48 -32.26
CA SER A 515 19.72 11.72 -31.48
C SER A 515 20.07 12.90 -32.40
N PHE A 516 19.22 13.92 -32.47
CA PHE A 516 19.58 15.20 -33.09
C PHE A 516 20.27 16.08 -32.04
N SER A 517 21.57 16.35 -32.19
CA SER A 517 22.32 17.22 -31.28
C SER A 517 22.09 18.69 -31.67
N ALA A 518 21.18 19.37 -30.99
CA ALA A 518 21.05 20.82 -31.09
C ALA A 518 20.89 21.42 -29.68
N ASP A 519 21.68 22.45 -29.38
CA ASP A 519 21.89 23.03 -28.05
C ASP A 519 20.69 23.80 -27.46
N TRP A 520 19.50 23.68 -28.07
CA TRP A 520 18.27 24.38 -27.68
C TRP A 520 17.15 23.36 -27.39
N TYR A 521 17.12 22.74 -26.21
CA TYR A 521 16.32 21.52 -25.97
C TYR A 521 15.17 21.69 -24.95
N GLN A 522 13.93 21.31 -25.30
CA GLN A 522 12.82 20.90 -24.41
C GLN A 522 11.68 20.21 -25.22
N PRO A 523 11.93 19.01 -25.77
CA PRO A 523 11.35 17.76 -25.26
C PRO A 523 12.38 16.63 -25.28
N ALA A 524 12.25 15.64 -24.39
CA ALA A 524 13.30 14.63 -24.16
C ALA A 524 13.73 13.78 -25.38
N MET A 525 12.99 13.77 -26.50
CA MET A 525 13.38 13.06 -27.74
C MET A 525 12.82 13.66 -29.03
N ILE A 526 13.49 13.39 -30.17
CA ILE A 526 13.16 13.89 -31.51
C ILE A 526 13.11 12.74 -32.54
N ALA A 527 11.97 12.54 -33.19
CA ALA A 527 11.80 11.75 -34.40
C ALA A 527 11.99 12.65 -35.63
N ALA A 528 13.18 12.56 -36.24
CA ALA A 528 13.53 13.29 -37.45
C ALA A 528 13.69 12.30 -38.62
N PHE A 529 12.86 12.45 -39.66
CA PHE A 529 13.03 11.81 -40.97
C PHE A 529 13.28 10.27 -40.92
N ASP A 530 12.20 9.48 -40.99
CA ASP A 530 12.20 8.08 -41.44
C ASP A 530 12.10 6.96 -40.36
N GLU A 531 11.31 7.19 -39.29
CA GLU A 531 10.92 6.27 -38.18
C GLU A 531 11.71 6.42 -36.87
N THR A 532 11.04 6.20 -35.72
CA THR A 532 11.66 6.12 -34.39
C THR A 532 11.17 4.86 -33.67
N TYR A 533 12.11 4.17 -33.02
CA TYR A 533 11.91 2.89 -32.34
C TYR A 533 11.91 3.11 -30.83
N PHE A 534 10.98 2.47 -30.13
CA PHE A 534 10.99 2.37 -28.68
C PHE A 534 11.54 0.98 -28.30
N ASP A 535 12.60 0.93 -27.51
CA ASP A 535 13.12 -0.34 -27.02
C ASP A 535 12.27 -0.82 -25.85
N VAL A 536 11.31 -1.67 -26.19
CA VAL A 536 10.38 -2.27 -25.23
C VAL A 536 10.91 -3.59 -24.64
N GLN A 537 12.18 -3.97 -24.88
CA GLN A 537 12.72 -5.26 -24.37
C GLN A 537 12.80 -5.32 -22.84
N ARG A 538 12.84 -4.19 -22.12
CA ARG A 538 12.67 -4.19 -20.65
C ARG A 538 11.27 -4.62 -20.18
N PHE A 539 10.30 -4.73 -21.09
CA PHE A 539 8.95 -5.24 -20.82
C PHE A 539 8.78 -6.72 -21.19
N HIS A 540 9.82 -7.40 -21.68
CA HIS A 540 9.76 -8.86 -21.86
C HIS A 540 9.61 -9.60 -20.52
N ASP A 541 10.07 -8.98 -19.42
CA ASP A 541 9.83 -9.43 -18.04
C ASP A 541 8.39 -9.14 -17.57
N ALA A 542 7.59 -8.44 -18.39
CA ALA A 542 6.15 -8.22 -18.21
C ALA A 542 5.30 -9.26 -18.98
N THR A 543 5.80 -10.48 -19.11
CA THR A 543 4.89 -11.59 -18.82
C THR A 543 4.52 -11.39 -17.37
N PHE A 544 3.31 -10.89 -17.09
CA PHE A 544 2.84 -10.53 -15.75
C PHE A 544 2.30 -11.78 -15.02
N PRO A 545 3.07 -12.65 -14.36
CA PRO A 545 2.51 -13.31 -13.20
C PRO A 545 2.38 -12.21 -12.15
N ASN A 546 1.22 -11.56 -12.08
CA ASN A 546 0.90 -10.72 -10.93
C ASN A 546 0.88 -11.66 -9.73
N ARG A 547 2.01 -11.70 -9.01
CA ARG A 547 2.13 -12.48 -7.81
C ARG A 547 1.89 -11.58 -6.61
N ALA A 548 0.67 -11.48 -6.11
CA ALA A 548 0.48 -10.83 -4.82
C ALA A 548 0.90 -11.80 -3.71
N THR A 549 1.62 -11.32 -2.70
CA THR A 549 1.85 -12.01 -1.43
C THR A 549 1.12 -11.25 -0.35
N ILE A 550 0.17 -11.92 0.29
CA ILE A 550 -0.68 -11.34 1.32
C ILE A 550 -0.45 -12.11 2.60
N ASP A 551 0.01 -11.42 3.63
CA ASP A 551 -0.03 -11.86 5.01
C ASP A 551 -1.11 -11.07 5.73
N GLY A 552 -2.17 -11.72 6.21
CA GLY A 552 -3.27 -11.05 6.90
C GLY A 552 -2.91 -10.54 8.29
N GLY A 553 -1.84 -11.06 8.89
CA GLY A 553 -1.44 -10.69 10.24
C GLY A 553 -2.20 -11.49 11.30
N ALA A 554 -2.83 -10.79 12.23
CA ALA A 554 -3.53 -11.41 13.36
C ALA A 554 -5.03 -11.12 13.30
N ASP A 555 -5.81 -11.99 13.96
CA ASP A 555 -7.27 -11.99 14.00
C ASP A 555 -7.93 -12.69 12.80
N ILE A 556 -8.99 -12.11 12.20
CA ILE A 556 -9.78 -12.77 11.15
C ILE A 556 -9.76 -11.90 9.91
N ASP A 557 -8.98 -12.33 8.94
CA ASP A 557 -8.76 -11.59 7.71
C ASP A 557 -9.49 -12.19 6.54
N THR A 558 -9.80 -11.34 5.56
CA THR A 558 -10.56 -11.73 4.36
C THR A 558 -9.89 -11.23 3.09
N LEU A 559 -9.47 -12.16 2.24
CA LEU A 559 -9.19 -11.87 0.84
C LEU A 559 -10.53 -11.81 0.08
N ARG A 560 -10.77 -10.75 -0.69
CA ARG A 560 -11.98 -10.57 -1.48
C ARG A 560 -11.63 -10.47 -2.96
N SER A 561 -12.35 -11.21 -3.78
CA SER A 561 -12.33 -11.11 -5.22
C SER A 561 -13.71 -10.64 -5.71
N PRO A 562 -13.79 -9.67 -6.63
CA PRO A 562 -15.05 -9.28 -7.26
C PRO A 562 -15.56 -10.34 -8.26
N GLU A 563 -14.77 -11.37 -8.53
CA GLU A 563 -15.11 -12.44 -9.46
C GLU A 563 -15.74 -13.64 -8.74
N LYS A 564 -16.38 -14.52 -9.51
CA LYS A 564 -16.91 -15.79 -9.00
C LYS A 564 -15.82 -16.82 -8.74
N GLY A 565 -16.04 -17.73 -7.79
CA GLY A 565 -15.07 -18.77 -7.43
C GLY A 565 -14.61 -19.63 -8.62
N ARG A 566 -15.50 -19.85 -9.60
CA ARG A 566 -15.22 -20.65 -10.81
C ARG A 566 -14.11 -20.09 -11.70
N SER A 567 -13.76 -18.82 -11.52
CA SER A 567 -12.66 -18.17 -12.24
C SER A 567 -11.28 -18.56 -11.71
N PHE A 568 -11.21 -19.26 -10.57
CA PHE A 568 -9.96 -19.57 -9.88
C PHE A 568 -9.74 -21.05 -9.63
N ILE A 569 -8.47 -21.34 -9.34
CA ILE A 569 -7.94 -22.59 -8.81
C ILE A 569 -7.33 -22.26 -7.44
N LEU A 570 -7.76 -22.98 -6.41
CA LEU A 570 -7.27 -22.83 -5.04
C LEU A 570 -6.49 -24.08 -4.65
N GLY A 571 -5.35 -23.93 -3.99
CA GLY A 571 -4.56 -25.06 -3.54
C GLY A 571 -3.46 -24.65 -2.59
N ARG A 572 -2.46 -25.52 -2.44
CA ARG A 572 -1.29 -25.26 -1.60
C ARG A 572 0.00 -25.56 -2.35
N ASP A 573 1.02 -24.77 -2.06
CA ASP A 573 2.38 -25.04 -2.53
C ASP A 573 3.06 -26.15 -1.69
N SER A 574 4.28 -26.52 -2.09
CA SER A 574 5.11 -27.49 -1.37
C SER A 574 5.40 -27.12 0.10
N SER A 575 5.31 -25.84 0.45
CA SER A 575 5.50 -25.31 1.81
C SER A 575 4.17 -25.17 2.58
N GLN A 576 3.07 -25.71 2.05
CA GLN A 576 1.71 -25.63 2.59
C GLN A 576 1.09 -24.23 2.61
N ASN A 577 1.70 -23.23 1.98
CA ASN A 577 1.08 -21.91 1.82
C ASN A 577 -0.10 -22.02 0.87
N VAL A 578 -1.15 -21.23 1.11
CA VAL A 578 -2.34 -21.21 0.25
C VAL A 578 -2.03 -20.42 -1.02
N ILE A 579 -2.40 -20.97 -2.18
CA ILE A 579 -2.24 -20.34 -3.49
C ILE A 579 -3.62 -20.21 -4.13
N LEU A 580 -3.97 -19.00 -4.57
CA LEU A 580 -5.12 -18.72 -5.42
C LEU A 580 -4.63 -18.30 -6.80
N GLU A 581 -5.04 -18.98 -7.85
CA GLU A 581 -4.60 -18.71 -9.23
C GLU A 581 -5.80 -18.55 -10.16
N THR A 582 -5.76 -17.58 -11.08
CA THR A 582 -6.78 -17.44 -12.12
C THR A 582 -6.67 -18.56 -13.16
N LYS A 583 -7.80 -19.10 -13.65
CA LYS A 583 -7.78 -20.09 -14.74
C LYS A 583 -7.23 -19.49 -16.05
N GLN A 584 -6.36 -20.23 -16.76
CA GLN A 584 -5.59 -19.79 -17.93
C GLN A 584 -6.37 -19.16 -19.10
N ASN A 585 -7.69 -19.33 -19.22
CA ASN A 585 -8.49 -18.83 -20.34
C ASN A 585 -8.60 -17.29 -20.42
N ALA A 586 -7.93 -16.55 -19.54
CA ALA A 586 -8.02 -15.10 -19.43
C ALA A 586 -6.94 -14.32 -20.21
N GLY A 587 -5.95 -14.98 -20.83
CA GLY A 587 -4.79 -14.29 -21.45
C GLY A 587 -3.89 -13.56 -20.43
N PHE A 588 -4.15 -13.76 -19.15
CA PHE A 588 -3.53 -13.14 -17.99
C PHE A 588 -3.52 -14.16 -16.84
N LYS A 589 -2.45 -14.18 -16.03
CA LYS A 589 -2.28 -15.11 -14.92
C LYS A 589 -2.04 -14.34 -13.62
N GLU A 590 -3.04 -14.26 -12.76
CA GLU A 590 -2.88 -13.78 -11.38
C GLU A 590 -2.57 -14.97 -10.48
N THR A 591 -1.62 -14.81 -9.57
CA THR A 591 -1.29 -15.79 -8.55
C THR A 591 -1.20 -15.07 -7.21
N VAL A 592 -1.96 -15.49 -6.21
CA VAL A 592 -1.92 -14.88 -4.89
C VAL A 592 -1.39 -15.92 -3.90
N LEU A 593 -0.26 -15.60 -3.28
CA LEU A 593 0.26 -16.33 -2.13
C LEU A 593 -0.40 -15.77 -0.87
N ILE A 594 -1.11 -16.62 -0.13
CA ILE A 594 -1.94 -16.22 0.99
C ILE A 594 -1.39 -16.86 2.28
N LYS A 595 -1.16 -16.02 3.29
CA LYS A 595 -0.72 -16.38 4.65
C LYS A 595 -1.60 -15.68 5.67
N ASN A 596 -1.87 -16.33 6.79
CA ASN A 596 -2.65 -15.78 7.91
C ASN A 596 -3.93 -15.05 7.45
N VAL A 597 -4.67 -15.68 6.54
CA VAL A 597 -5.99 -15.19 6.10
C VAL A 597 -6.97 -16.33 6.28
N GLU A 598 -8.07 -16.06 6.96
CA GLU A 598 -9.05 -17.09 7.35
C GLU A 598 -10.09 -17.31 6.27
N LYS A 599 -10.35 -16.31 5.42
CA LYS A 599 -11.45 -16.36 4.44
C LYS A 599 -11.03 -15.85 3.07
N ILE A 600 -11.49 -16.53 2.03
CA ILE A 600 -11.51 -16.01 0.66
C ILE A 600 -12.96 -15.83 0.25
N GLN A 601 -13.37 -14.60 -0.01
CA GLN A 601 -14.72 -14.26 -0.46
C GLN A 601 -14.72 -13.92 -1.95
N PHE A 602 -15.52 -14.65 -2.71
CA PHE A 602 -15.85 -14.40 -4.11
C PHE A 602 -17.25 -13.77 -4.20
N ASP A 603 -17.65 -13.36 -5.40
CA ASP A 603 -18.98 -12.81 -5.66
C ASP A 603 -20.13 -13.78 -5.30
N ASP A 604 -19.93 -15.09 -5.51
CA ASP A 604 -20.96 -16.13 -5.32
C ASP A 604 -20.77 -17.01 -4.06
N LEU A 605 -19.54 -17.16 -3.58
CA LEU A 605 -19.24 -18.03 -2.44
C LEU A 605 -18.08 -17.53 -1.58
N THR A 606 -17.97 -18.05 -0.37
CA THR A 606 -16.85 -17.87 0.54
C THR A 606 -16.20 -19.22 0.84
N VAL A 607 -14.87 -19.25 0.86
CA VAL A 607 -14.05 -20.37 1.32
C VAL A 607 -13.47 -20.02 2.69
N ASP A 608 -13.83 -20.77 3.73
CA ASP A 608 -13.27 -20.68 5.08
C ASP A 608 -12.02 -21.58 5.16
N LEU A 609 -10.83 -20.97 5.18
CA LEU A 609 -9.54 -21.65 5.23
C LEU A 609 -9.24 -22.26 6.60
N GLY A 610 -9.92 -21.78 7.65
CA GLY A 610 -9.72 -22.21 9.05
C GLY A 610 -10.68 -23.30 9.52
N VAL A 611 -11.73 -23.63 8.75
CA VAL A 611 -12.78 -24.57 9.18
C VAL A 611 -12.23 -25.94 9.60
N LYS A 612 -11.19 -26.44 8.92
CA LYS A 612 -10.60 -27.75 9.20
C LYS A 612 -9.98 -27.85 10.59
N GLU A 613 -9.36 -26.77 11.05
CA GLU A 613 -8.88 -26.66 12.43
C GLU A 613 -10.04 -26.37 13.39
N TYR A 614 -11.00 -25.52 12.98
CA TYR A 614 -12.14 -25.14 13.79
C TYR A 614 -12.99 -26.33 14.25
N VAL A 615 -13.29 -27.27 13.36
CA VAL A 615 -14.15 -28.43 13.68
C VAL A 615 -13.53 -29.38 14.71
N LYS A 616 -12.22 -29.29 14.99
CA LYS A 616 -11.53 -30.09 16.02
C LYS A 616 -11.91 -29.69 17.45
N LYS A 617 -12.70 -28.63 17.64
CA LYS A 617 -13.33 -28.27 18.93
C LYS A 617 -14.24 -29.37 19.48
N ILE A 618 -14.71 -30.28 18.62
CA ILE A 618 -15.53 -31.44 19.01
C ILE A 618 -14.88 -32.75 18.55
N ALA A 619 -15.32 -33.86 19.13
CA ALA A 619 -14.81 -35.19 18.74
C ALA A 619 -15.24 -35.54 17.31
N ALA A 620 -14.35 -36.20 16.55
CA ALA A 620 -14.63 -36.62 15.17
C ALA A 620 -15.93 -37.43 15.00
N PRO A 621 -16.32 -38.34 15.92
CA PRO A 621 -17.61 -39.03 15.83
C PRO A 621 -18.82 -38.09 15.92
N ASP A 622 -18.73 -37.00 16.68
CA ASP A 622 -19.83 -36.04 16.78
C ASP A 622 -19.90 -35.15 15.56
N LEU A 623 -18.74 -34.76 14.99
CA LEU A 623 -18.69 -34.08 13.69
C LEU A 623 -19.33 -34.92 12.58
N GLN A 624 -19.03 -36.22 12.54
CA GLN A 624 -19.63 -37.15 11.59
C GLN A 624 -21.16 -37.20 11.74
N LYS A 625 -21.66 -37.30 12.98
CA LYS A 625 -23.11 -37.27 13.24
C LYS A 625 -23.76 -35.97 12.77
N LEU A 626 -23.11 -34.82 12.95
CA LEU A 626 -23.63 -33.55 12.43
C LEU A 626 -23.75 -33.57 10.91
N GLN A 627 -22.73 -34.05 10.19
CA GLN A 627 -22.77 -34.21 8.73
C GLN A 627 -23.86 -35.21 8.28
N GLU A 628 -24.01 -36.31 9.02
CA GLU A 628 -25.02 -37.33 8.80
C GLU A 628 -26.44 -36.76 8.99
N LEU A 629 -26.67 -35.90 9.99
CA LEU A 629 -27.96 -35.22 10.17
C LEU A 629 -28.33 -34.34 8.96
N TYR A 630 -27.38 -33.64 8.35
CA TYR A 630 -27.63 -32.86 7.12
C TYR A 630 -28.05 -33.75 5.95
N VAL A 631 -27.31 -34.84 5.75
CA VAL A 631 -27.60 -35.82 4.69
C VAL A 631 -28.94 -36.49 4.93
N ALA A 632 -29.24 -36.85 6.18
CA ALA A 632 -30.47 -37.55 6.54
C ALA A 632 -31.69 -36.65 6.47
N PHE A 633 -31.69 -35.47 7.10
CA PHE A 633 -32.88 -34.63 7.08
C PHE A 633 -33.09 -33.93 5.74
N PHE A 634 -32.03 -33.52 5.06
CA PHE A 634 -32.16 -32.59 3.95
C PHE A 634 -31.70 -33.15 2.61
N ASN A 635 -31.10 -34.35 2.58
CA ASN A 635 -30.36 -34.87 1.42
C ASN A 635 -29.43 -33.78 0.86
N ARG A 636 -28.72 -33.10 1.76
CA ARG A 636 -27.89 -31.93 1.50
C ARG A 636 -26.54 -32.13 2.18
N VAL A 637 -25.45 -31.72 1.53
CA VAL A 637 -24.19 -31.52 2.26
C VAL A 637 -24.27 -30.24 3.10
N PRO A 638 -23.72 -30.20 4.33
CA PRO A 638 -23.60 -28.95 5.05
C PRO A 638 -22.70 -27.97 4.27
N ASP A 639 -22.99 -26.69 4.37
CA ASP A 639 -22.00 -25.64 4.09
C ASP A 639 -21.11 -25.40 5.34
N ALA A 640 -19.94 -24.79 5.15
CA ALA A 640 -18.96 -24.62 6.22
C ALA A 640 -19.50 -23.80 7.40
N ASN A 641 -20.18 -22.68 7.14
CA ASN A 641 -20.74 -21.84 8.20
C ASN A 641 -21.86 -22.55 8.98
N GLY A 642 -22.76 -23.23 8.27
CA GLY A 642 -23.80 -24.04 8.88
C GLY A 642 -23.24 -25.16 9.74
N LEU A 643 -22.19 -25.84 9.30
CA LEU A 643 -21.51 -26.87 10.11
C LEU A 643 -20.87 -26.28 11.36
N LYS A 644 -20.17 -25.14 11.25
CA LYS A 644 -19.55 -24.43 12.39
C LYS A 644 -20.58 -24.05 13.45
N PHE A 645 -21.76 -23.57 13.05
CA PHE A 645 -22.85 -23.28 13.97
C PHE A 645 -23.20 -24.50 14.84
N TRP A 646 -23.35 -25.67 14.25
CA TRP A 646 -23.69 -26.89 15.01
C TRP A 646 -22.52 -27.43 15.82
N VAL A 647 -21.28 -27.27 15.34
CA VAL A 647 -20.07 -27.55 16.13
C VAL A 647 -20.08 -26.71 17.41
N ASP A 648 -20.43 -25.43 17.33
CA ASP A 648 -20.53 -24.56 18.51
C ASP A 648 -21.66 -24.98 19.46
N GLN A 649 -22.78 -25.48 18.95
CA GLN A 649 -23.86 -26.03 19.78
C GLN A 649 -23.38 -27.26 20.57
N VAL A 650 -22.68 -28.20 19.91
CA VAL A 650 -22.10 -29.38 20.56
C VAL A 650 -21.04 -28.95 21.58
N GLY A 651 -20.15 -28.03 21.22
CA GLY A 651 -19.13 -27.47 22.13
C GLY A 651 -19.73 -26.75 23.34
N SER A 652 -20.95 -26.21 23.20
CA SER A 652 -21.72 -25.60 24.30
C SER A 652 -22.55 -26.60 25.12
N GLY A 653 -22.39 -27.92 24.87
CA GLY A 653 -23.03 -28.99 25.63
C GLY A 653 -24.38 -29.47 25.08
N ALA A 654 -24.81 -29.04 23.88
CA ALA A 654 -26.00 -29.60 23.26
C ALA A 654 -25.75 -31.06 22.82
N SER A 655 -26.60 -31.98 23.27
CA SER A 655 -26.56 -33.37 22.80
C SER A 655 -26.96 -33.47 21.32
N ILE A 656 -26.40 -34.44 20.60
CA ILE A 656 -26.78 -34.74 19.21
C ILE A 656 -28.29 -34.97 19.05
N ASN A 657 -28.96 -35.62 20.01
CA ASN A 657 -30.42 -35.85 19.94
C ASN A 657 -31.21 -34.55 19.91
N LYS A 658 -30.87 -33.59 20.78
CA LYS A 658 -31.48 -32.25 20.80
C LYS A 658 -31.22 -31.48 19.49
N ILE A 659 -30.04 -31.66 18.90
CA ILE A 659 -29.71 -31.08 17.59
C ILE A 659 -30.57 -31.75 16.51
N ALA A 660 -30.71 -33.08 16.53
CA ALA A 660 -31.57 -33.82 15.59
C ALA A 660 -33.05 -33.37 15.67
N ASP A 661 -33.56 -33.08 16.88
CA ASP A 661 -34.89 -32.47 17.05
C ASP A 661 -34.98 -31.10 16.37
N SER A 662 -33.92 -30.29 16.47
CA SER A 662 -33.86 -28.98 15.82
C SER A 662 -33.83 -29.11 14.29
N PHE A 663 -33.13 -30.12 13.76
CA PHE A 663 -33.15 -30.45 12.32
C PHE A 663 -34.53 -30.89 11.85
N TYR A 664 -35.26 -31.67 12.66
CA TYR A 664 -36.63 -32.04 12.35
C TYR A 664 -37.55 -30.81 12.25
N GLN A 665 -37.44 -29.87 13.19
CA GLN A 665 -38.19 -28.61 13.12
C GLN A 665 -37.86 -27.80 11.87
N ALA A 666 -36.57 -27.70 11.52
CA ALA A 666 -36.16 -27.07 10.26
C ALA A 666 -36.72 -27.83 9.04
N GLY A 667 -36.73 -29.16 9.08
CA GLY A 667 -37.31 -29.99 8.02
C GLY A 667 -38.78 -29.71 7.77
N ILE A 668 -39.58 -29.55 8.84
CA ILE A 668 -40.99 -29.15 8.73
C ILE A 668 -41.12 -27.74 8.15
N ALA A 669 -40.28 -26.79 8.57
CA ALA A 669 -40.32 -25.42 8.09
C ALA A 669 -40.04 -25.32 6.58
N PHE A 670 -39.32 -26.29 6.02
CA PHE A 670 -39.04 -26.43 4.60
C PHE A 670 -39.71 -27.69 4.00
N SER A 671 -41.00 -27.88 4.30
CA SER A 671 -41.77 -29.05 3.89
C SER A 671 -41.77 -29.31 2.38
N ASP A 672 -41.70 -28.26 1.55
CA ASP A 672 -41.68 -28.41 0.08
C ASP A 672 -40.38 -29.06 -0.41
N LEU A 673 -39.27 -28.85 0.30
CA LEU A 673 -37.96 -29.41 -0.01
C LEU A 673 -37.79 -30.80 0.60
N THR A 674 -38.18 -30.98 1.86
CA THR A 674 -37.91 -32.22 2.61
C THR A 674 -39.07 -33.22 2.51
N GLY A 675 -40.29 -32.73 2.29
CA GLY A 675 -41.56 -33.44 2.41
C GLY A 675 -41.93 -33.82 3.84
N TYR A 676 -41.24 -33.33 4.87
CA TYR A 676 -41.67 -33.51 6.25
C TYR A 676 -42.82 -32.55 6.57
N SER A 677 -43.79 -33.04 7.34
CA SER A 677 -44.91 -32.24 7.84
C SER A 677 -45.15 -32.57 9.31
N ALA A 678 -45.60 -31.57 10.06
CA ALA A 678 -46.05 -31.74 11.44
C ALA A 678 -47.26 -32.69 11.55
N THR A 679 -48.05 -32.84 10.49
CA THR A 679 -49.26 -33.68 10.45
C THR A 679 -49.04 -35.10 9.90
N MET A 680 -47.81 -35.43 9.49
CA MET A 680 -47.47 -36.74 8.93
C MET A 680 -47.66 -37.84 9.98
N SER A 681 -48.19 -39.02 9.60
CA SER A 681 -48.29 -40.16 10.52
C SER A 681 -46.90 -40.76 10.82
N ASP A 682 -46.77 -41.52 11.91
CA ASP A 682 -45.47 -42.16 12.23
C ASP A 682 -45.03 -43.15 11.15
N ALA A 683 -45.99 -43.91 10.58
CA ALA A 683 -45.70 -44.83 9.49
C ALA A 683 -45.25 -44.11 8.21
N ASP A 684 -45.88 -42.99 7.88
CA ASP A 684 -45.47 -42.15 6.74
C ASP A 684 -44.11 -41.51 6.98
N PHE A 685 -43.85 -41.07 8.22
CA PHE A 685 -42.57 -40.50 8.63
C PHE A 685 -41.43 -41.51 8.48
N VAL A 686 -41.58 -42.71 9.04
CA VAL A 686 -40.56 -43.77 8.89
C VAL A 686 -40.33 -44.11 7.42
N ASN A 687 -41.38 -44.27 6.63
CA ASN A 687 -41.24 -44.54 5.20
C ASN A 687 -40.55 -43.40 4.43
N ARG A 688 -40.83 -42.14 4.80
CA ARG A 688 -40.17 -40.96 4.24
C ARG A 688 -38.68 -40.95 4.55
N VAL A 689 -38.32 -41.27 5.80
CA VAL A 689 -36.91 -41.38 6.22
C VAL A 689 -36.21 -42.44 5.39
N TYR A 690 -36.76 -43.64 5.26
CA TYR A 690 -36.15 -44.70 4.44
C TYR A 690 -35.98 -44.32 2.97
N LYS A 691 -36.96 -43.63 2.38
CA LYS A 691 -36.90 -43.19 0.98
C LYS A 691 -35.87 -42.08 0.76
N ASN A 692 -35.92 -41.03 1.56
CA ASN A 692 -35.14 -39.81 1.36
C ASN A 692 -33.72 -39.93 1.89
N VAL A 693 -33.54 -40.58 3.04
CA VAL A 693 -32.25 -40.66 3.75
C VAL A 693 -31.42 -41.81 3.23
N LEU A 694 -32.05 -42.99 3.15
CA LEU A 694 -31.36 -44.26 2.87
C LEU A 694 -31.39 -44.65 1.39
N GLY A 695 -32.07 -43.87 0.54
CA GLY A 695 -32.24 -44.19 -0.89
C GLY A 695 -33.09 -45.44 -1.15
N ARG A 696 -33.80 -45.97 -0.13
CA ARG A 696 -34.65 -47.15 -0.27
C ARG A 696 -35.98 -46.74 -0.89
N SER A 697 -36.09 -46.82 -2.21
CA SER A 697 -37.27 -46.39 -2.98
C SER A 697 -38.60 -47.02 -2.50
N GLN A 698 -38.54 -48.25 -1.98
CA GLN A 698 -39.70 -48.99 -1.46
C GLN A 698 -40.10 -48.59 -0.03
N GLY A 699 -39.31 -47.79 0.68
CA GLY A 699 -39.52 -47.47 2.09
C GLY A 699 -38.95 -48.53 3.05
N ALA A 700 -39.47 -48.54 4.27
CA ALA A 700 -39.11 -49.52 5.29
C ALA A 700 -39.72 -50.89 4.97
N ASP A 701 -39.02 -51.97 5.30
CA ASP A 701 -39.65 -53.29 5.36
C ASP A 701 -40.63 -53.39 6.53
N ALA A 702 -41.46 -54.43 6.54
CA ALA A 702 -42.54 -54.57 7.52
C ALA A 702 -42.02 -54.62 8.97
N GLU A 703 -40.89 -55.29 9.20
CA GLU A 703 -40.27 -55.42 10.52
C GLU A 703 -39.68 -54.09 11.01
N GLY A 704 -38.93 -53.40 10.15
CA GLY A 704 -38.38 -52.08 10.43
C GLY A 704 -39.48 -51.04 10.67
N LEU A 705 -40.52 -51.01 9.83
CA LEU A 705 -41.65 -50.09 9.99
C LEU A 705 -42.36 -50.29 11.34
N ALA A 706 -42.60 -51.54 11.73
CA ALA A 706 -43.21 -51.87 13.02
C ALA A 706 -42.31 -51.46 14.20
N TYR A 707 -41.01 -51.77 14.13
CA TYR A 707 -40.04 -51.43 15.18
C TYR A 707 -39.94 -49.92 15.40
N TRP A 708 -39.73 -49.14 14.33
CA TRP A 708 -39.55 -47.70 14.40
C TRP A 708 -40.84 -46.96 14.78
N SER A 709 -41.99 -47.39 14.26
CA SER A 709 -43.28 -46.80 14.65
C SER A 709 -43.58 -47.04 16.13
N ASN A 710 -43.25 -48.22 16.66
CA ASN A 710 -43.40 -48.49 18.09
C ASN A 710 -42.44 -47.65 18.95
N ALA A 711 -41.22 -47.38 18.46
CA ALA A 711 -40.27 -46.50 19.16
C ALA A 711 -40.80 -45.06 19.30
N LEU A 712 -41.49 -44.53 18.29
CA LEU A 712 -42.17 -43.24 18.36
C LEU A 712 -43.39 -43.30 19.30
N ALA A 713 -44.25 -44.31 19.14
CA ALA A 713 -45.48 -44.45 19.93
C ALA A 713 -45.23 -44.59 21.44
N THR A 714 -44.12 -45.22 21.82
CA THR A 714 -43.72 -45.40 23.23
C THR A 714 -42.90 -44.23 23.78
N GLY A 715 -42.57 -43.23 22.96
CA GLY A 715 -41.71 -42.11 23.34
C GLY A 715 -40.24 -42.50 23.56
N LYS A 716 -39.84 -43.71 23.15
CA LYS A 716 -38.44 -44.17 23.20
C LYS A 716 -37.55 -43.30 22.30
N GLU A 717 -38.08 -42.87 21.17
CA GLU A 717 -37.43 -41.96 20.23
C GLU A 717 -38.34 -40.75 19.98
N SER A 718 -37.75 -39.56 19.84
CA SER A 718 -38.42 -38.45 19.17
C SER A 718 -38.33 -38.63 17.66
N ARG A 719 -39.07 -37.85 16.87
CA ARG A 719 -38.89 -37.83 15.41
C ARG A 719 -37.48 -37.40 15.01
N GLY A 720 -36.87 -36.49 15.78
CA GLY A 720 -35.48 -36.09 15.59
C GLY A 720 -34.50 -37.24 15.84
N SER A 721 -34.54 -37.81 17.04
CA SER A 721 -33.61 -38.87 17.44
C SER A 721 -33.80 -40.16 16.62
N LEU A 722 -35.03 -40.47 16.18
CA LEU A 722 -35.32 -41.61 15.31
C LEU A 722 -34.53 -41.57 14.00
N VAL A 723 -34.43 -40.40 13.35
CA VAL A 723 -33.67 -40.27 12.10
C VAL A 723 -32.18 -40.55 12.33
N ALA A 724 -31.61 -40.01 13.41
CA ALA A 724 -30.23 -40.28 13.80
C ALA A 724 -30.00 -41.76 14.12
N SER A 725 -30.92 -42.39 14.87
CA SER A 725 -30.87 -43.82 15.21
C SER A 725 -31.00 -44.72 13.98
N ILE A 726 -31.84 -44.36 13.00
CA ILE A 726 -31.97 -45.08 11.72
C ILE A 726 -30.69 -44.98 10.90
N ALA A 727 -30.10 -43.78 10.79
CA ALA A 727 -28.88 -43.57 10.03
C ALA A 727 -27.70 -44.34 10.65
N TYR A 728 -27.58 -44.29 11.99
CA TYR A 728 -26.63 -45.12 12.74
C TYR A 728 -26.84 -46.63 12.51
N ALA A 729 -28.10 -47.10 12.54
CA ALA A 729 -28.42 -48.49 12.26
C ALA A 729 -28.05 -48.87 10.82
N ALA A 730 -28.21 -47.97 9.85
CA ALA A 730 -27.87 -48.22 8.45
C ALA A 730 -26.37 -48.53 8.25
N HIS A 731 -25.48 -47.89 9.01
CA HIS A 731 -24.05 -48.19 8.98
C HIS A 731 -23.72 -49.64 9.39
N THR A 732 -24.56 -50.27 10.22
CA THR A 732 -24.33 -51.66 10.67
C THR A 732 -24.53 -52.70 9.55
N PHE A 733 -25.18 -52.33 8.44
CA PHE A 733 -25.33 -53.20 7.27
C PHE A 733 -24.08 -53.23 6.38
N LYS A 734 -22.96 -52.62 6.79
CA LYS A 734 -21.70 -52.69 6.04
C LYS A 734 -21.34 -54.15 5.74
N ASN A 735 -21.00 -54.43 4.49
CA ASN A 735 -20.71 -55.77 3.96
C ASN A 735 -21.90 -56.75 3.91
N ASP A 736 -23.13 -56.32 4.24
CA ASP A 736 -24.32 -57.14 4.02
C ASP A 736 -24.59 -57.31 2.52
N ALA A 737 -24.89 -58.54 2.09
CA ALA A 737 -25.09 -58.87 0.68
C ALA A 737 -26.33 -58.21 0.05
N THR A 738 -27.34 -57.86 0.86
CA THR A 738 -28.61 -57.28 0.40
C THR A 738 -28.63 -55.76 0.60
N TRP A 739 -28.13 -55.29 1.75
CA TRP A 739 -28.29 -53.91 2.21
C TRP A 739 -26.97 -53.14 2.37
N GLY A 740 -25.82 -53.75 2.11
CA GLY A 740 -24.52 -53.09 2.24
C GLY A 740 -24.36 -51.85 1.36
N TRP A 741 -25.11 -51.76 0.26
CA TRP A 741 -25.14 -50.57 -0.58
C TRP A 741 -25.71 -49.34 0.15
N VAL A 742 -26.61 -49.51 1.13
CA VAL A 742 -27.19 -48.41 1.92
C VAL A 742 -26.12 -47.79 2.81
N ALA A 743 -25.35 -48.64 3.51
CA ALA A 743 -24.22 -48.20 4.31
C ALA A 743 -23.18 -47.47 3.45
N ASN A 744 -22.85 -48.03 2.28
CA ASN A 744 -21.90 -47.40 1.35
C ASN A 744 -22.40 -46.04 0.83
N LEU A 745 -23.68 -45.91 0.49
CA LEU A 745 -24.26 -44.64 0.05
C LEU A 745 -24.13 -43.56 1.14
N LEU A 746 -24.46 -43.91 2.38
CA LEU A 746 -24.40 -42.97 3.49
C LEU A 746 -22.96 -42.56 3.81
N ASP A 747 -22.03 -43.53 3.88
CA ASP A 747 -20.60 -43.28 4.05
C ASP A 747 -20.05 -42.33 2.96
N ASN A 748 -20.42 -42.58 1.70
CA ASN A 748 -19.99 -41.75 0.57
C ASN A 748 -20.58 -40.33 0.65
N LYS A 749 -21.83 -40.17 1.08
CA LYS A 749 -22.43 -38.83 1.25
C LYS A 749 -21.77 -38.06 2.39
N ILE A 750 -21.43 -38.73 3.48
CA ILE A 750 -20.66 -38.15 4.59
C ILE A 750 -19.26 -37.76 4.13
N GLN A 751 -18.60 -38.59 3.32
CA GLN A 751 -17.30 -38.27 2.72
C GLN A 751 -17.37 -36.99 1.90
N VAL A 752 -18.39 -36.84 1.03
CA VAL A 752 -18.58 -35.64 0.21
C VAL A 752 -18.99 -34.43 1.06
N ALA A 753 -19.81 -34.63 2.09
CA ALA A 753 -20.16 -33.59 3.07
C ALA A 753 -18.91 -33.03 3.78
N ASN A 754 -18.03 -33.92 4.24
CA ASN A 754 -16.76 -33.53 4.83
C ASN A 754 -15.87 -32.82 3.81
N LYS A 755 -15.81 -33.33 2.58
CA LYS A 755 -15.03 -32.72 1.50
C LYS A 755 -15.47 -31.28 1.22
N PHE A 756 -16.78 -31.05 1.09
CA PHE A 756 -17.36 -29.75 0.77
C PHE A 756 -17.23 -28.74 1.92
N ALA A 757 -17.64 -29.15 3.13
CA ALA A 757 -17.76 -28.23 4.27
C ALA A 757 -16.45 -28.04 5.05
N VAL A 758 -15.60 -29.07 5.10
CA VAL A 758 -14.41 -29.09 5.97
C VAL A 758 -13.12 -29.00 5.17
N ASP A 759 -12.93 -29.86 4.16
CA ASP A 759 -11.69 -29.82 3.38
C ASP A 759 -11.63 -28.58 2.46
N TYR A 760 -12.78 -28.18 1.90
CA TYR A 760 -12.89 -27.04 0.98
C TYR A 760 -13.52 -25.79 1.58
N GLY A 761 -14.15 -25.90 2.75
CA GLY A 761 -14.67 -24.75 3.50
C GLY A 761 -15.72 -23.91 2.77
N ILE A 762 -16.50 -24.50 1.87
CA ILE A 762 -17.39 -23.73 0.99
C ILE A 762 -18.67 -23.32 1.72
N THR A 763 -19.05 -22.05 1.58
CA THR A 763 -20.40 -21.54 1.86
C THR A 763 -20.82 -20.60 0.74
N PHE A 764 -21.99 -20.79 0.14
CA PHE A 764 -22.50 -19.82 -0.85
C PHE A 764 -23.02 -18.57 -0.16
N ASN A 765 -22.79 -17.40 -0.77
CA ASN A 765 -23.14 -16.10 -0.18
C ASN A 765 -24.66 -15.94 0.01
N LEU A 766 -25.47 -16.60 -0.84
CA LEU A 766 -26.92 -16.64 -0.71
C LEU A 766 -27.40 -17.95 -0.05
N PRO A 767 -28.27 -17.91 0.97
CA PRO A 767 -28.78 -19.11 1.63
C PRO A 767 -29.45 -20.11 0.69
N ASN A 768 -30.24 -19.63 -0.29
CA ASN A 768 -30.93 -20.50 -1.26
C ASN A 768 -29.95 -21.26 -2.17
N ASP A 769 -28.81 -20.66 -2.49
CA ASP A 769 -27.76 -21.30 -3.28
C ASP A 769 -27.05 -22.38 -2.45
N SER A 770 -26.79 -22.11 -1.16
CA SER A 770 -26.28 -23.12 -0.23
C SER A 770 -27.22 -24.33 -0.12
N VAL A 771 -28.54 -24.10 -0.12
CA VAL A 771 -29.54 -25.18 -0.10
C VAL A 771 -29.51 -25.97 -1.41
N SER A 772 -29.74 -25.30 -2.54
CA SER A 772 -29.91 -25.93 -3.85
C SER A 772 -28.64 -26.63 -4.36
N ASN A 773 -27.47 -25.98 -4.25
CA ASN A 773 -26.20 -26.57 -4.65
C ASN A 773 -25.79 -27.71 -3.70
N GLY A 774 -26.02 -27.56 -2.39
CA GLY A 774 -25.74 -28.62 -1.42
C GLY A 774 -26.58 -29.89 -1.68
N MET A 775 -27.84 -29.74 -2.11
CA MET A 775 -28.70 -30.87 -2.48
C MET A 775 -28.26 -31.50 -3.80
N SER A 776 -27.86 -30.68 -4.78
CA SER A 776 -27.36 -31.14 -6.07
C SER A 776 -26.08 -31.97 -5.91
N VAL A 777 -25.15 -31.54 -5.05
CA VAL A 777 -23.94 -32.28 -4.70
C VAL A 777 -24.28 -33.62 -4.06
N ALA A 778 -25.14 -33.64 -3.04
CA ALA A 778 -25.53 -34.87 -2.35
C ALA A 778 -26.29 -35.86 -3.26
N GLY A 779 -27.06 -35.35 -4.22
CA GLY A 779 -27.85 -36.14 -5.18
C GLY A 779 -27.02 -36.88 -6.23
N LEU A 780 -25.78 -36.45 -6.49
CA LEU A 780 -24.86 -37.11 -7.42
C LEU A 780 -24.07 -38.26 -6.78
N VAL A 781 -24.17 -38.44 -5.47
CA VAL A 781 -23.46 -39.49 -4.74
C VAL A 781 -24.17 -40.83 -4.91
N THR A 782 -23.42 -41.87 -5.22
CA THR A 782 -23.94 -43.25 -5.37
C THR A 782 -23.29 -44.19 -4.36
N PRO A 783 -23.81 -45.42 -4.18
CA PRO A 783 -23.17 -46.41 -3.31
C PRO A 783 -21.73 -46.77 -3.71
N ASN A 784 -21.35 -46.55 -4.97
CA ASN A 784 -20.08 -47.02 -5.53
C ASN A 784 -19.15 -45.89 -6.00
N ASP A 785 -19.62 -44.64 -5.99
CA ASP A 785 -18.88 -43.51 -6.57
C ASP A 785 -19.25 -42.16 -5.93
N VAL A 786 -18.24 -41.31 -5.80
CA VAL A 786 -18.32 -39.91 -5.34
C VAL A 786 -17.83 -38.90 -6.39
N ASN A 787 -17.22 -39.36 -7.49
CA ASN A 787 -16.49 -38.51 -8.44
C ASN A 787 -17.39 -37.51 -9.17
N ALA A 788 -18.64 -37.87 -9.48
CA ALA A 788 -19.60 -36.95 -10.09
C ALA A 788 -19.91 -35.76 -9.16
N ALA A 789 -20.09 -36.03 -7.87
CA ALA A 789 -20.32 -34.99 -6.87
C ALA A 789 -19.07 -34.11 -6.70
N ILE A 790 -17.87 -34.70 -6.60
CA ILE A 790 -16.60 -33.95 -6.50
C ILE A 790 -16.37 -33.09 -7.75
N SER A 791 -16.68 -33.61 -8.94
CA SER A 791 -16.60 -32.86 -10.20
C SER A 791 -17.54 -31.65 -10.20
N LEU A 792 -18.78 -31.81 -9.71
CA LEU A 792 -19.70 -30.68 -9.57
C LEU A 792 -19.15 -29.61 -8.62
N ILE A 793 -18.57 -30.00 -7.48
CA ILE A 793 -17.95 -29.05 -6.55
C ILE A 793 -16.83 -28.25 -7.24
N GLY A 794 -16.02 -28.92 -8.07
CA GLY A 794 -14.97 -28.30 -8.89
C GLY A 794 -15.46 -27.24 -9.89
N THR A 795 -16.76 -27.22 -10.21
CA THR A 795 -17.36 -26.17 -11.06
C THR A 795 -17.67 -24.88 -10.30
N PHE A 796 -17.82 -24.94 -8.98
CA PHE A 796 -18.01 -23.76 -8.14
C PHE A 796 -16.68 -23.06 -7.87
N ILE A 797 -15.64 -23.83 -7.61
CA ILE A 797 -14.24 -23.42 -7.51
C ILE A 797 -13.38 -24.67 -7.66
N GLU A 798 -12.28 -24.57 -8.40
CA GLU A 798 -11.39 -25.72 -8.61
C GLU A 798 -10.37 -25.81 -7.48
N PHE A 799 -10.13 -27.04 -6.99
CA PHE A 799 -9.10 -27.29 -5.99
C PHE A 799 -7.97 -28.12 -6.58
N SER A 800 -6.75 -27.57 -6.58
CA SER A 800 -5.57 -28.31 -7.02
C SER A 800 -4.85 -28.96 -5.82
N PRO A 801 -4.51 -30.26 -5.89
CA PRO A 801 -3.72 -30.92 -4.86
C PRO A 801 -2.24 -30.49 -4.88
N THR A 802 -1.76 -29.90 -5.98
CA THR A 802 -0.37 -29.49 -6.17
C THR A 802 -0.29 -28.17 -6.93
N PHE A 803 0.44 -27.21 -6.38
CA PHE A 803 0.94 -26.02 -7.09
C PHE A 803 2.46 -26.08 -7.24
#